data_AF-A0A932VHT7-F1
#
_entry.id   AF-A0A932VHT7-F1
#
_cell.length_a   1.000
_cell.length_b   1.000
_cell.length_c   1.000
_cell.angle_alpha   90.00
_cell.angle_beta   90.00
_cell.angle_gamma   90.00
#
_symmetry.space_group_name_H-M   'P 1'
#
loop_
_entity.id
_entity.type
_entity.pdbx_description
1 polymer ?
#
loop_
_entity_poly.entity_id
_entity_poly.type
_entity_poly.pdbx_seq_one_letter_code
_entity_poly.pdbx_strand_id
1 'polypeptide(L)'
;MPLKHANVGNGTSPSPAGLIACYGGDGNANDVVGGHNASVTGTVSYTAGVFGQAFSIGAVDADIVAPASPSWDLSAGDGISLAAWFQPNGNAWGGVPGSGPIAEFEQGSQIWVHSQVDNPLTGFFADFAIDSNFVNWRIAQKSGFVVQGAWNHGVATYSKTSGVIRLYVNGALINTTTVGSFSPSSGARPFHIGARVPSSFSPPAKYTFNGLIDEVQIYNRELTQADVTQMFTATGTMCVPPATQFKVTQQPSTSGESGVPLAVQPVVQLLDASGNVVSNGSAAVTASLTASSTGTLSGTTTVNAVNGIATFTDLTINGGGFNQLQFTVGALPNTGSGTTATVTTQVVRKLGIVTQPVGATSGSPFATQPVIELQDAAGLHMNGTNPVSVTLSTGPGVLGGGATTINAVNGTASFSNLAIVGAGTTTLAFSSPGLAGVTSASVITTALGGSALAVVPPNGAGGGPLQAESGVPFATQPVVNVVDALGGVVFGATNAVTATLTTPGGTLVGTKTVNAANGVATFTNLQIDAPAGNYVLTFSTPGFPSVTSTVAVHQVTRSFVLLVDGSDVYSGAAIAPAPAVELRDAAGLKNATATDSVTVSGYLAAVQPFGGTTTVAAVAGVATFPNIVVTGRPGYGQPVYALIFSAPGATTLNVNVIHNVWLPGTHPTNIVVARAPSGAESGVPFTTQPIVNVVDARGVIVASANNVITASVTGGTGQLVGTVAATAASGVASFTNLQLNGVAGGNTLTFSTPNLPSVTVPVALTQTVRQLVITTQPSATATSGVPFTPQPVLELRDAAGLRVATATDAVTASVASGTTTLGGVATVNAVAGVATFSGLTLTGSGATTLAFADGALRATSNAIAVTQPTVVTTAALVRGDLSINGTLDGSLQLLSGEDVTLNGGAKVTGSLLVPGTPRVRLNGHPTLGATIDGTGSMSPSDYEVTLNGNASLGTLVRRVDPQALPVVAAPAAPTGTRDVTLNKAGDVVGDWSTVRDLKVNGNVGTVTLPAGRYGEITVNAGNTIVLGSAGATTPSRYDLRHLTLNGKAVLKVVGPVVVTVAEDLSVDGSAGSPANPAWLTLRVAQGDFTVNGNASVAAVVLAPKGKVTVNGGSTFIGGLAADELTVNGNALVKITAAVPVP
;
A
#
# COMPACT_ATOMS: atom_id res chain seq x y z
N MET A 1 -4.86 47.37 24.58
CA MET A 1 -4.30 46.03 24.89
C MET A 1 -2.80 46.10 24.71
N PRO A 2 -1.96 45.69 25.70
CA PRO A 2 -0.52 45.68 25.49
C PRO A 2 -0.15 44.40 24.72
N LEU A 3 0.35 44.55 23.50
CA LEU A 3 0.85 43.43 22.72
C LEU A 3 2.16 42.95 23.33
N LYS A 4 2.18 41.68 23.73
CA LYS A 4 3.37 40.92 24.13
C LYS A 4 4.37 40.89 22.97
N HIS A 5 5.61 41.28 23.25
CA HIS A 5 6.75 41.04 22.36
C HIS A 5 6.91 39.54 22.09
N ALA A 6 6.66 39.13 20.85
CA ALA A 6 7.16 37.86 20.33
C ALA A 6 8.61 38.06 19.90
N ASN A 7 9.51 37.21 20.39
CA ASN A 7 10.89 37.12 19.93
C ASN A 7 10.92 36.91 18.41
N VAL A 8 11.42 37.89 17.67
CA VAL A 8 11.83 37.74 16.28
C VAL A 8 13.36 37.79 16.25
N GLY A 9 13.94 36.87 15.49
CA GLY A 9 15.37 36.58 15.48
C GLY A 9 16.26 37.76 15.10
N ASN A 10 17.54 37.58 15.40
CA ASN A 10 18.67 38.45 15.12
C ASN A 10 18.84 38.73 13.60
N GLY A 11 17.98 39.59 13.05
CA GLY A 11 17.96 40.01 11.64
C GLY A 11 18.17 41.52 11.53
N THR A 12 19.27 41.90 10.89
CA THR A 12 19.73 43.27 10.66
C THR A 12 18.88 44.04 9.64
N SER A 13 18.34 45.20 10.04
CA SER A 13 18.58 46.53 9.41
C SER A 13 17.73 47.58 10.14
N PRO A 14 18.28 48.65 10.73
CA PRO A 14 17.47 49.59 11.52
C PRO A 14 16.73 50.64 10.68
N SER A 15 17.01 50.79 9.39
CA SER A 15 16.29 51.70 8.50
C SER A 15 16.07 51.10 7.10
N PRO A 16 14.87 51.24 6.50
CA PRO A 16 14.62 50.88 5.11
C PRO A 16 15.58 51.55 4.12
N ALA A 17 15.84 50.90 2.98
CA ALA A 17 16.65 51.50 1.91
C ALA A 17 15.98 52.79 1.36
N GLY A 18 16.79 53.71 0.82
CA GLY A 18 16.31 54.98 0.23
C GLY A 18 16.15 56.13 1.22
N LEU A 19 16.71 56.02 2.43
CA LEU A 19 16.77 57.09 3.43
C LEU A 19 17.69 58.21 2.94
N ILE A 20 17.17 59.43 2.91
CA ILE A 20 17.85 60.65 2.43
C ILE A 20 18.33 61.51 3.58
N ALA A 21 17.51 61.65 4.62
CA ALA A 21 17.87 62.41 5.80
C ALA A 21 17.23 61.77 7.04
N CYS A 22 17.94 61.81 8.15
CA CYS A 22 17.49 61.27 9.44
C CYS A 22 17.92 62.18 10.58
N TYR A 23 16.94 62.74 11.30
CA TYR A 23 17.15 63.63 12.45
C TYR A 23 16.65 62.94 13.72
N GLY A 24 17.57 62.40 14.50
CA GLY A 24 17.27 61.61 15.70
C GLY A 24 17.05 62.42 16.97
N GLY A 25 17.20 63.74 16.98
CA GLY A 25 16.98 64.55 18.20
C GLY A 25 17.99 64.35 19.33
N ASP A 26 19.10 63.65 19.08
CA ASP A 26 20.11 63.26 20.07
C ASP A 26 21.03 64.40 20.56
N GLY A 27 20.43 65.43 21.15
CA GLY A 27 21.12 66.61 21.68
C GLY A 27 21.60 67.60 20.62
N ASN A 28 21.32 67.35 19.34
CA ASN A 28 21.64 68.21 18.20
C ASN A 28 20.60 68.04 17.09
N ALA A 29 20.69 68.86 16.03
CA ALA A 29 19.79 68.81 14.87
C ALA A 29 20.51 68.38 13.58
N ASN A 30 21.55 67.56 13.70
CA ASN A 30 22.31 67.07 12.54
C ASN A 30 21.53 65.97 11.80
N ASP A 31 21.73 65.94 10.47
CA ASP A 31 21.30 64.83 9.63
C ASP A 31 22.42 63.79 9.58
N VAL A 32 22.18 62.61 10.13
CA VAL A 32 23.21 61.55 10.22
C VAL A 32 23.36 60.73 8.94
N VAL A 33 22.58 61.02 7.90
CA VAL A 33 22.57 60.28 6.63
C VAL A 33 23.00 61.14 5.45
N GLY A 34 22.24 62.19 5.13
CA GLY A 34 22.42 62.98 3.90
C GLY A 34 23.27 64.23 4.06
N GLY A 35 23.69 64.57 5.28
CA GLY A 35 24.45 65.78 5.58
C GLY A 35 23.63 67.08 5.54
N HIS A 36 22.30 67.00 5.51
CA HIS A 36 21.39 68.14 5.57
C HIS A 36 21.24 68.71 7.00
N ASN A 37 22.34 69.06 7.64
CA ASN A 37 22.31 69.49 9.05
C ASN A 37 21.36 70.67 9.26
N ALA A 38 20.46 70.55 10.23
CA ALA A 38 19.50 71.58 10.57
C ALA A 38 20.01 72.50 11.68
N SER A 39 19.45 73.70 11.72
CA SER A 39 19.67 74.68 12.78
C SER A 39 18.41 74.84 13.62
N VAL A 40 18.58 75.07 14.91
CA VAL A 40 17.50 75.21 15.87
C VAL A 40 17.22 76.69 16.14
N THR A 41 15.96 77.11 16.12
CA THR A 41 15.53 78.48 16.49
C THR A 41 14.33 78.44 17.45
N GLY A 42 14.19 79.47 18.29
CA GLY A 42 13.13 79.53 19.31
C GLY A 42 13.38 78.58 20.50
N THR A 43 12.31 78.16 21.19
CA THR A 43 12.40 77.30 22.38
C THR A 43 12.33 75.81 22.01
N VAL A 44 13.44 75.26 21.51
CA VAL A 44 13.62 73.81 21.33
C VAL A 44 14.64 73.31 22.34
N SER A 45 14.30 72.22 23.03
CA SER A 45 15.22 71.52 23.94
C SER A 45 15.25 70.03 23.61
N TYR A 46 16.07 69.26 24.32
CA TYR A 46 16.20 67.82 24.10
C TYR A 46 15.79 67.07 25.37
N THR A 47 14.96 66.04 25.22
CA THR A 47 14.46 65.20 26.34
C THR A 47 14.39 63.75 25.89
N ALA A 48 14.09 62.81 26.77
CA ALA A 48 14.00 61.38 26.41
C ALA A 48 12.99 61.16 25.25
N GLY A 49 13.46 60.52 24.19
CA GLY A 49 12.69 60.15 23.00
C GLY A 49 12.19 58.71 23.02
N VAL A 50 11.68 58.25 21.88
CA VAL A 50 11.46 56.82 21.58
C VAL A 50 12.81 56.13 21.38
N PHE A 51 13.74 56.82 20.70
CA PHE A 51 15.12 56.41 20.53
C PHE A 51 16.01 57.56 21.00
N GLY A 52 16.86 57.31 22.00
CA GLY A 52 17.75 58.36 22.51
C GLY A 52 17.01 59.58 23.05
N GLN A 53 17.30 60.77 22.50
CA GLN A 53 16.61 62.01 22.87
C GLN A 53 15.74 62.54 21.72
N ALA A 54 14.58 63.10 22.04
CA ALA A 54 13.69 63.76 21.10
C ALA A 54 13.85 65.29 21.12
N PHE A 55 13.48 65.93 20.01
CA PHE A 55 13.22 67.37 19.98
C PHE A 55 11.98 67.69 20.83
N SER A 56 12.15 68.50 21.87
CA SER A 56 11.07 69.06 22.67
C SER A 56 10.73 70.45 22.15
N ILE A 57 9.57 70.57 21.50
CA ILE A 57 9.15 71.74 20.73
C ILE A 57 8.05 72.49 21.50
N GLY A 58 8.33 73.75 21.82
CA GLY A 58 7.40 74.65 22.50
C GLY A 58 6.32 75.24 21.60
N ALA A 59 5.21 75.68 22.21
CA ALA A 59 4.03 76.21 21.52
C ALA A 59 4.21 77.58 20.83
N VAL A 60 5.38 78.22 20.93
CA VAL A 60 5.67 79.54 20.35
C VAL A 60 7.08 79.56 19.75
N ASP A 61 7.19 80.08 18.51
CA ASP A 61 8.43 80.41 17.77
C ASP A 61 9.52 79.34 17.58
N ALA A 62 9.37 78.11 18.08
CA ALA A 62 10.25 76.97 17.86
C ALA A 62 10.34 76.52 16.38
N ASP A 63 11.54 76.24 15.87
CA ASP A 63 11.84 75.61 14.56
C ASP A 63 13.06 74.71 14.68
N ILE A 64 13.09 73.63 13.90
CA ILE A 64 14.33 73.00 13.46
C ILE A 64 14.34 73.03 11.93
N VAL A 65 15.24 73.83 11.36
CA VAL A 65 15.26 74.12 9.93
C VAL A 65 16.53 73.62 9.27
N ALA A 66 16.39 72.66 8.35
CA ALA A 66 17.42 72.29 7.40
C ALA A 66 17.40 73.27 6.23
N PRO A 67 18.54 73.86 5.84
CA PRO A 67 18.58 74.87 4.80
C PRO A 67 18.19 74.30 3.43
N ALA A 68 17.80 75.22 2.53
CA ALA A 68 17.61 74.96 1.12
C ALA A 68 18.85 74.27 0.49
N SER A 69 18.64 73.22 -0.28
CA SER A 69 19.71 72.46 -0.95
C SER A 69 19.18 71.82 -2.23
N PRO A 70 19.94 71.81 -3.35
CA PRO A 70 19.55 71.04 -4.54
C PRO A 70 19.31 69.55 -4.28
N SER A 71 19.95 68.97 -3.26
CA SER A 71 19.73 67.58 -2.84
C SER A 71 18.35 67.31 -2.24
N TRP A 72 17.57 68.36 -1.92
CA TRP A 72 16.16 68.26 -1.57
C TRP A 72 15.24 68.09 -2.77
N ASP A 73 15.74 68.07 -4.01
CA ASP A 73 14.91 67.75 -5.18
C ASP A 73 14.65 66.24 -5.29
N LEU A 74 13.52 65.80 -4.74
CA LEU A 74 13.09 64.40 -4.75
C LEU A 74 12.27 64.05 -5.99
N SER A 75 12.15 64.95 -6.97
CA SER A 75 11.28 64.77 -8.16
C SER A 75 11.68 63.62 -9.08
N ALA A 76 12.96 63.23 -9.02
CA ALA A 76 13.54 62.13 -9.81
C ALA A 76 13.28 60.74 -9.21
N GLY A 77 12.83 60.63 -7.95
CA GLY A 77 12.57 59.36 -7.29
C GLY A 77 11.26 58.68 -7.72
N ASP A 78 11.10 57.41 -7.33
CA ASP A 78 9.89 56.60 -7.57
C ASP A 78 8.74 56.92 -6.60
N GLY A 79 8.94 57.89 -5.71
CA GLY A 79 8.00 58.29 -4.68
C GLY A 79 8.68 59.15 -3.62
N ILE A 80 7.95 59.43 -2.54
CA ILE A 80 8.50 60.11 -1.36
C ILE A 80 7.81 59.55 -0.11
N SER A 81 8.55 59.42 0.98
CA SER A 81 7.96 59.11 2.28
C SER A 81 8.52 60.00 3.37
N LEU A 82 7.63 60.44 4.26
CA LEU A 82 7.95 61.18 5.48
C LEU A 82 7.50 60.33 6.67
N ALA A 83 8.40 60.11 7.62
CA ALA A 83 8.14 59.37 8.84
C ALA A 83 8.68 60.13 10.07
N ALA A 84 7.97 60.04 11.19
CA ALA A 84 8.46 60.56 12.47
C ALA A 84 7.72 59.88 13.63
N TRP A 85 8.41 59.75 14.76
CA TRP A 85 7.76 59.58 16.05
C TRP A 85 7.39 60.95 16.63
N PHE A 86 6.20 61.06 17.22
CA PHE A 86 5.73 62.31 17.78
C PHE A 86 4.79 62.09 18.97
N GLN A 87 4.87 62.99 19.96
CA GLN A 87 4.02 63.01 21.15
C GLN A 87 3.42 64.41 21.31
N PRO A 88 2.16 64.62 20.89
CA PRO A 88 1.53 65.93 21.00
C PRO A 88 1.07 66.20 22.45
N ASN A 89 1.44 67.37 23.01
CA ASN A 89 1.20 67.74 24.42
C ASN A 89 -0.17 68.39 24.70
N GLY A 90 -1.05 68.49 23.70
CA GLY A 90 -2.37 69.07 23.93
C GLY A 90 -3.25 69.11 22.68
N ASN A 91 -4.45 69.61 22.90
CA ASN A 91 -5.48 69.80 21.91
C ASN A 91 -5.14 71.10 21.14
N ALA A 92 -4.37 70.96 20.07
CA ALA A 92 -4.04 72.04 19.14
C ALA A 92 -5.26 72.40 18.25
N TRP A 93 -6.27 73.06 18.83
CA TRP A 93 -7.52 73.40 18.14
C TRP A 93 -7.56 74.86 17.70
N GLY A 94 -7.70 75.09 16.40
CA GLY A 94 -8.21 76.34 15.82
C GLY A 94 -7.34 77.60 15.95
N GLY A 95 -6.27 77.72 15.16
CA GLY A 95 -5.62 79.02 14.91
C GLY A 95 -4.92 79.66 16.11
N VAL A 96 -4.63 78.89 17.16
CA VAL A 96 -3.92 79.31 18.38
C VAL A 96 -2.47 78.78 18.31
N PRO A 97 -1.46 79.45 18.92
CA PRO A 97 -0.11 78.91 19.07
C PRO A 97 -0.12 77.44 19.57
N GLY A 98 0.59 76.54 18.89
CA GLY A 98 0.64 75.10 19.20
C GLY A 98 0.07 74.13 18.15
N SER A 99 -0.39 74.60 16.98
CA SER A 99 -0.97 73.78 15.89
C SER A 99 -0.06 73.58 14.66
N GLY A 100 1.27 73.62 14.77
CA GLY A 100 2.20 73.43 13.64
C GLY A 100 2.36 71.98 13.13
N PRO A 101 2.96 71.78 11.95
CA PRO A 101 3.22 70.45 11.36
C PRO A 101 4.29 69.69 12.14
N ILE A 102 4.30 68.36 11.99
CA ILE A 102 5.39 67.52 12.52
C ILE A 102 6.64 67.78 11.68
N ALA A 103 6.49 67.78 10.36
CA ALA A 103 7.53 68.23 9.45
C ALA A 103 6.94 68.68 8.11
N GLU A 104 7.58 69.67 7.48
CA GLU A 104 7.20 70.18 6.16
C GLU A 104 8.41 70.65 5.35
N PHE A 105 8.37 70.46 4.04
CA PHE A 105 9.13 71.32 3.14
C PHE A 105 8.45 72.69 3.07
N GLU A 106 9.22 73.78 3.04
CA GLU A 106 8.66 75.14 2.99
C GLU A 106 7.75 75.30 1.76
N GLN A 107 6.44 75.43 1.99
CA GLN A 107 5.40 75.41 0.94
C GLN A 107 5.46 74.16 0.03
N GLY A 108 5.87 73.02 0.58
CA GLY A 108 5.98 71.74 -0.12
C GLY A 108 5.23 70.62 0.59
N SER A 109 5.69 69.38 0.39
CA SER A 109 5.08 68.20 1.00
C SER A 109 5.26 68.17 2.52
N GLN A 110 4.26 67.70 3.26
CA GLN A 110 4.20 67.80 4.72
C GLN A 110 3.39 66.69 5.41
N ILE A 111 3.65 66.52 6.71
CA ILE A 111 2.89 65.65 7.62
C ILE A 111 2.48 66.41 8.88
N TRP A 112 1.19 66.33 9.25
CA TRP A 112 0.57 67.24 10.23
C TRP A 112 -0.56 66.59 11.05
N VAL A 113 -0.70 67.02 12.30
CA VAL A 113 -1.87 66.82 13.17
C VAL A 113 -2.65 68.14 13.35
N HIS A 114 -3.94 68.19 13.00
CA HIS A 114 -4.76 69.42 13.08
C HIS A 114 -6.17 69.16 13.63
N SER A 115 -6.78 70.16 14.27
CA SER A 115 -8.13 70.02 14.84
C SER A 115 -8.96 71.32 14.81
N GLN A 116 -10.22 71.22 14.38
CA GLN A 116 -11.24 72.27 14.38
C GLN A 116 -12.59 71.57 14.61
N VAL A 117 -13.50 72.14 15.40
CA VAL A 117 -14.71 71.38 15.84
C VAL A 117 -15.72 71.19 14.70
N ASP A 118 -15.65 72.02 13.64
CA ASP A 118 -16.64 72.06 12.54
C ASP A 118 -16.05 71.87 11.14
N ASN A 119 -14.79 71.42 11.01
CA ASN A 119 -14.11 71.26 9.72
C ASN A 119 -13.87 69.76 9.41
N PRO A 120 -14.19 69.23 8.22
CA PRO A 120 -13.87 67.84 7.86
C PRO A 120 -12.35 67.52 7.83
N LEU A 121 -11.48 68.53 7.94
CA LEU A 121 -10.02 68.44 7.87
C LEU A 121 -9.32 68.13 9.22
N THR A 122 -10.01 67.48 10.16
CA THR A 122 -9.59 67.47 11.57
C THR A 122 -9.20 66.08 12.03
N GLY A 123 -7.89 65.91 12.25
CA GLY A 123 -7.22 64.68 12.62
C GLY A 123 -5.76 64.66 12.14
N PHE A 124 -5.25 63.49 11.76
CA PHE A 124 -3.91 63.33 11.19
C PHE A 124 -4.01 63.38 9.67
N PHE A 125 -3.18 64.22 9.04
CA PHE A 125 -3.17 64.36 7.58
C PHE A 125 -1.75 64.53 7.03
N ALA A 126 -1.62 64.27 5.73
CA ALA A 126 -0.44 64.62 4.96
C ALA A 126 -0.87 65.34 3.68
N ASP A 127 -0.10 66.35 3.29
CA ASP A 127 -0.26 67.03 2.00
C ASP A 127 0.97 66.74 1.15
N PHE A 128 0.74 66.35 -0.09
CA PHE A 128 1.78 66.23 -1.11
C PHE A 128 1.55 67.32 -2.15
N ALA A 129 2.37 68.36 -2.09
CA ALA A 129 2.25 69.52 -2.96
C ALA A 129 2.70 69.18 -4.38
N ILE A 130 1.99 69.66 -5.39
CA ILE A 130 2.30 69.44 -6.82
C ILE A 130 3.03 70.66 -7.42
N ASP A 131 2.80 71.86 -6.88
CA ASP A 131 3.45 73.11 -7.29
C ASP A 131 3.61 74.09 -6.11
N SER A 132 4.16 75.28 -6.40
CA SER A 132 4.36 76.36 -5.42
C SER A 132 3.08 77.11 -4.99
N ASN A 133 1.91 76.75 -5.54
CA ASN A 133 0.63 77.40 -5.29
C ASN A 133 -0.26 76.59 -4.31
N PHE A 134 0.31 75.58 -3.64
CA PHE A 134 -0.41 74.68 -2.73
C PHE A 134 -1.56 73.91 -3.41
N VAL A 135 -1.45 73.60 -4.71
CA VAL A 135 -2.30 72.56 -5.31
C VAL A 135 -1.86 71.23 -4.73
N ASN A 136 -2.55 70.78 -3.68
CA ASN A 136 -2.12 69.67 -2.85
C ASN A 136 -3.06 68.48 -3.04
N TRP A 137 -2.47 67.29 -3.12
CA TRP A 137 -3.20 66.08 -2.78
C TRP A 137 -3.16 65.90 -1.27
N ARG A 138 -4.31 66.11 -0.62
CA ARG A 138 -4.49 65.89 0.81
C ARG A 138 -5.03 64.49 1.06
N ILE A 139 -4.39 63.77 1.98
CA ILE A 139 -4.96 62.59 2.62
C ILE A 139 -5.15 62.89 4.11
N ALA A 140 -6.35 62.66 4.63
CA ALA A 140 -6.68 62.95 6.03
C ALA A 140 -7.48 61.80 6.65
N GLN A 141 -7.36 61.62 7.96
CA GLN A 141 -8.22 60.74 8.73
C GLN A 141 -8.80 61.47 9.94
N LYS A 142 -10.08 61.20 10.23
CA LYS A 142 -10.79 61.78 11.38
C LYS A 142 -10.27 61.20 12.71
N SER A 143 -10.52 61.91 13.81
CA SER A 143 -10.13 61.56 15.19
C SER A 143 -10.19 60.06 15.54
N GLY A 144 -9.20 59.54 16.26
CA GLY A 144 -9.22 58.19 16.83
C GLY A 144 -7.91 57.38 16.71
N PHE A 145 -6.96 57.81 15.87
CA PHE A 145 -5.72 57.08 15.60
C PHE A 145 -4.48 57.66 16.31
N VAL A 146 -4.46 58.97 16.56
CA VAL A 146 -3.38 59.66 17.30
C VAL A 146 -3.79 59.81 18.76
N VAL A 147 -2.93 59.37 19.67
CA VAL A 147 -3.14 59.45 21.12
C VAL A 147 -2.36 60.64 21.68
N GLN A 148 -3.07 61.59 22.30
CA GLN A 148 -2.44 62.73 22.97
C GLN A 148 -1.62 62.31 24.17
N GLY A 149 -0.50 63.00 24.40
CA GLY A 149 0.40 62.70 25.52
C GLY A 149 1.05 61.32 25.45
N ALA A 150 0.94 60.60 24.34
CA ALA A 150 1.63 59.34 24.08
C ALA A 150 2.43 59.43 22.78
N TRP A 151 3.48 58.61 22.67
CA TRP A 151 4.23 58.47 21.43
C TRP A 151 3.37 57.82 20.34
N ASN A 152 3.37 58.44 19.17
CA ASN A 152 2.75 57.94 17.95
C ASN A 152 3.80 57.88 16.85
N HIS A 153 3.75 56.87 15.99
CA HIS A 153 4.58 56.80 14.78
C HIS A 153 3.73 57.15 13.57
N GLY A 154 4.01 58.27 12.92
CA GLY A 154 3.28 58.74 11.74
C GLY A 154 4.10 58.55 10.48
N VAL A 155 3.52 57.94 9.45
CA VAL A 155 4.16 57.78 8.15
C VAL A 155 3.21 58.17 7.03
N ALA A 156 3.67 59.02 6.12
CA ALA A 156 2.98 59.36 4.90
C ALA A 156 3.83 58.95 3.70
N THR A 157 3.26 58.20 2.77
CA THR A 157 3.98 57.71 1.59
C THR A 157 3.24 58.08 0.30
N TYR A 158 4.01 58.36 -0.74
CA TYR A 158 3.53 58.53 -2.10
C TYR A 158 4.32 57.66 -3.06
N SER A 159 3.60 57.00 -3.96
CA SER A 159 4.12 56.11 -5.00
C SER A 159 3.91 56.74 -6.36
N LYS A 160 4.98 57.11 -7.08
CA LYS A 160 4.89 57.68 -8.43
C LYS A 160 4.43 56.64 -9.45
N THR A 161 4.84 55.38 -9.25
CA THR A 161 4.50 54.23 -10.11
C THR A 161 3.01 53.87 -10.01
N SER A 162 2.48 53.77 -8.78
CA SER A 162 1.07 53.39 -8.59
C SER A 162 0.11 54.58 -8.52
N GLY A 163 0.64 55.80 -8.34
CA GLY A 163 -0.16 57.02 -8.19
C GLY A 163 -0.99 57.05 -6.89
N VAL A 164 -0.51 56.38 -5.85
CA VAL A 164 -1.22 56.20 -4.57
C VAL A 164 -0.50 56.93 -3.46
N ILE A 165 -1.27 57.64 -2.64
CA ILE A 165 -0.85 58.16 -1.33
C ILE A 165 -1.39 57.25 -0.24
N ARG A 166 -0.55 56.94 0.75
CA ARG A 166 -0.93 56.16 1.95
C ARG A 166 -0.55 56.90 3.22
N LEU A 167 -1.40 56.76 4.24
CA LEU A 167 -1.20 57.33 5.56
C LEU A 167 -1.24 56.22 6.59
N TYR A 168 -0.21 56.14 7.42
CA TYR A 168 -0.05 55.15 8.48
C TYR A 168 0.12 55.83 9.84
N VAL A 169 -0.46 55.21 10.86
CA VAL A 169 -0.23 55.58 12.27
C VAL A 169 0.01 54.31 13.07
N ASN A 170 1.06 54.31 13.90
CA ASN A 170 1.44 53.20 14.79
C ASN A 170 1.55 51.86 14.04
N GLY A 171 2.19 51.88 12.87
CA GLY A 171 2.40 50.72 12.02
C GLY A 171 1.20 50.32 11.14
N ALA A 172 0.00 50.83 11.40
CA ALA A 172 -1.21 50.46 10.68
C ALA A 172 -1.51 51.43 9.52
N LEU A 173 -1.91 50.91 8.35
CA LEU A 173 -2.46 51.72 7.26
C LEU A 173 -3.83 52.26 7.67
N ILE A 174 -3.94 53.57 7.82
CA ILE A 174 -5.19 54.23 8.24
C ILE A 174 -5.92 54.90 7.08
N ASN A 175 -5.25 55.26 5.98
CA ASN A 175 -5.91 55.74 4.77
C ASN A 175 -5.10 55.48 3.51
N THR A 176 -5.81 55.39 2.38
CA THR A 176 -5.23 55.29 1.05
C THR A 176 -6.05 56.13 0.06
N THR A 177 -5.40 56.78 -0.89
CA THR A 177 -6.09 57.54 -1.94
C THR A 177 -5.29 57.48 -3.24
N THR A 178 -5.98 57.23 -4.34
CA THR A 178 -5.38 57.24 -5.70
C THR A 178 -5.51 58.65 -6.29
N VAL A 179 -4.37 59.21 -6.68
CA VAL A 179 -4.23 60.60 -7.12
C VAL A 179 -3.50 60.73 -8.47
N GLY A 180 -3.06 59.61 -9.04
CA GLY A 180 -2.29 59.57 -10.28
C GLY A 180 -0.81 59.88 -10.07
N SER A 181 -0.06 59.87 -11.17
CA SER A 181 1.38 60.13 -11.16
C SER A 181 1.67 61.63 -11.23
N PHE A 182 2.44 62.15 -10.27
CA PHE A 182 2.95 63.52 -10.23
C PHE A 182 4.33 63.52 -9.55
N SER A 183 5.03 64.65 -9.63
CA SER A 183 6.31 64.83 -8.94
C SER A 183 6.08 65.75 -7.75
N PRO A 184 6.14 65.27 -6.50
CA PRO A 184 5.93 66.09 -5.33
C PRO A 184 6.94 67.23 -5.25
N SER A 185 6.44 68.44 -5.00
CA SER A 185 7.27 69.63 -4.77
C SER A 185 7.98 69.47 -3.43
N SER A 186 9.30 69.30 -3.52
CA SER A 186 10.29 69.26 -2.43
C SER A 186 11.39 70.31 -2.67
N GLY A 187 11.72 70.53 -3.96
CA GLY A 187 11.89 71.87 -4.54
C GLY A 187 13.11 72.68 -4.11
N ALA A 188 14.19 72.04 -3.65
CA ALA A 188 15.39 72.70 -3.11
C ALA A 188 15.10 73.70 -1.98
N ARG A 189 13.97 73.55 -1.28
CA ARG A 189 13.50 74.49 -0.26
C ARG A 189 13.98 74.08 1.12
N PRO A 190 13.96 74.98 2.12
CA PRO A 190 14.19 74.60 3.50
C PRO A 190 13.20 73.53 3.97
N PHE A 191 13.67 72.63 4.82
CA PHE A 191 12.83 71.61 5.46
C PHE A 191 12.71 71.95 6.95
N HIS A 192 11.48 72.09 7.41
CA HIS A 192 11.14 72.48 8.77
C HIS A 192 10.62 71.26 9.54
N ILE A 193 11.09 71.09 10.77
CA ILE A 193 10.56 70.13 11.73
C ILE A 193 9.88 70.93 12.84
N GLY A 194 8.62 70.60 13.11
CA GLY A 194 7.84 71.21 14.17
C GLY A 194 7.34 72.63 13.90
N ALA A 195 7.45 73.15 12.67
CA ALA A 195 7.09 74.53 12.39
C ALA A 195 6.57 74.73 10.97
N ARG A 196 5.63 75.69 10.85
CA ARG A 196 5.27 76.34 9.59
C ARG A 196 5.53 77.83 9.66
N VAL A 197 6.36 78.31 8.75
CA VAL A 197 6.78 79.72 8.68
C VAL A 197 5.78 80.59 7.89
N PRO A 198 5.67 81.89 8.22
CA PRO A 198 4.82 82.82 7.46
C PRO A 198 5.21 82.89 5.98
N SER A 199 4.22 82.86 5.10
CA SER A 199 4.37 83.01 3.65
C SER A 199 3.20 83.81 3.08
N SER A 200 3.21 84.13 1.79
CA SER A 200 2.10 84.84 1.13
C SER A 200 0.74 84.13 1.21
N PHE A 201 0.73 82.86 1.66
CA PHE A 201 -0.45 82.01 1.82
C PHE A 201 -0.67 81.52 3.26
N SER A 202 0.17 81.94 4.22
CA SER A 202 0.02 81.62 5.65
C SER A 202 -0.31 82.86 6.48
N PRO A 203 -0.91 82.70 7.67
CA PRO A 203 -1.20 83.81 8.56
C PRO A 203 0.07 84.53 9.01
N PRO A 204 -0.05 85.76 9.53
CA PRO A 204 1.11 86.61 9.86
C PRO A 204 2.00 86.07 10.99
N ALA A 205 1.61 84.98 11.65
CA ALA A 205 2.35 84.36 12.75
C ALA A 205 2.74 82.91 12.42
N LYS A 206 3.90 82.50 12.93
CA LYS A 206 4.44 81.14 12.80
C LYS A 206 3.58 80.13 13.56
N TYR A 207 3.29 78.99 12.94
CA TYR A 207 2.62 77.88 13.62
C TYR A 207 3.64 76.84 14.07
N THR A 208 3.74 76.60 15.37
CA THR A 208 4.68 75.61 15.91
C THR A 208 3.95 74.40 16.50
N PHE A 209 4.54 73.23 16.33
CA PHE A 209 4.10 72.00 16.96
C PHE A 209 4.34 72.09 18.46
N ASN A 210 3.37 71.67 19.27
CA ASN A 210 3.53 71.61 20.72
C ASN A 210 3.61 70.15 21.17
N GLY A 211 4.82 69.68 21.46
CA GLY A 211 5.06 68.28 21.77
C GLY A 211 6.50 67.84 21.59
N LEU A 212 6.69 66.53 21.57
CA LEU A 212 7.99 65.92 21.25
C LEU A 212 7.96 65.36 19.83
N ILE A 213 9.08 65.47 19.10
CA ILE A 213 9.30 64.85 17.80
C ILE A 213 10.63 64.12 17.83
N ASP A 214 10.64 62.89 17.33
CA ASP A 214 11.79 62.01 17.34
C ASP A 214 11.90 61.24 16.01
N GLU A 215 13.12 60.86 15.63
CA GLU A 215 13.44 60.09 14.42
C GLU A 215 12.72 60.60 13.15
N VAL A 216 12.95 61.87 12.78
CA VAL A 216 12.38 62.42 11.55
C VAL A 216 13.15 61.89 10.35
N GLN A 217 12.47 61.16 9.48
CA GLN A 217 13.05 60.45 8.36
C GLN A 217 12.39 60.80 7.04
N ILE A 218 13.23 60.97 6.02
CA ILE A 218 12.82 61.36 4.68
C ILE A 218 13.37 60.34 3.70
N TYR A 219 12.50 59.77 2.86
CA TYR A 219 12.87 58.78 1.85
C TYR A 219 12.53 59.28 0.45
N ASN A 220 13.38 58.98 -0.53
CA ASN A 220 13.13 59.28 -1.95
C ASN A 220 12.34 58.19 -2.68
N ARG A 221 11.60 57.37 -1.92
CA ARG A 221 10.75 56.31 -2.43
C ARG A 221 9.53 56.13 -1.55
N GLU A 222 8.56 55.36 -2.05
CA GLU A 222 7.50 54.81 -1.23
C GLU A 222 8.06 53.77 -0.24
N LEU A 223 7.72 53.92 1.05
CA LEU A 223 7.85 52.87 2.04
C LEU A 223 6.68 51.88 1.94
N THR A 224 7.00 50.59 2.02
CA THR A 224 6.02 49.52 2.02
C THR A 224 5.40 49.32 3.41
N GLN A 225 4.29 48.61 3.51
CA GLN A 225 3.71 48.21 4.82
C GLN A 225 4.73 47.43 5.68
N ALA A 226 5.61 46.62 5.07
CA ALA A 226 6.65 45.90 5.80
C ALA A 226 7.71 46.86 6.35
N ASP A 227 8.16 47.83 5.56
CA ASP A 227 9.08 48.89 5.99
C ASP A 227 8.48 49.67 7.19
N VAL A 228 7.20 50.06 7.09
CA VAL A 228 6.49 50.82 8.14
C VAL A 228 6.33 50.00 9.44
N THR A 229 6.02 48.71 9.32
CA THR A 229 5.95 47.80 10.49
C THR A 229 7.32 47.65 11.13
N GLN A 230 8.37 47.44 10.33
CA GLN A 230 9.75 47.32 10.82
C GLN A 230 10.17 48.55 11.61
N MET A 231 9.93 49.75 11.07
CA MET A 231 10.22 51.02 11.75
C MET A 231 9.43 51.18 13.05
N PHE A 232 8.15 50.79 13.07
CA PHE A 232 7.32 50.89 14.27
C PHE A 232 7.77 49.94 15.40
N THR A 233 8.29 48.76 15.06
CA THR A 233 8.71 47.73 16.03
C THR A 233 10.21 47.73 16.36
N ALA A 234 10.97 48.69 15.83
CA ALA A 234 12.42 48.75 16.01
C ALA A 234 12.79 48.92 17.51
N THR A 235 13.89 48.28 17.94
CA THR A 235 14.36 48.27 19.35
C THR A 235 15.78 48.83 19.51
N GLY A 236 16.33 49.49 18.48
CA GLY A 236 17.64 50.16 18.49
C GLY A 236 17.61 51.45 17.65
N THR A 237 18.71 52.20 17.60
CA THR A 237 18.78 53.52 16.95
C THR A 237 18.42 53.45 15.46
N MET A 238 17.46 54.26 15.01
CA MET A 238 17.00 54.27 13.62
C MET A 238 17.88 55.16 12.72
N CYS A 239 18.40 56.25 13.28
CA CYS A 239 19.40 57.13 12.67
C CYS A 239 20.85 56.64 12.93
N VAL A 240 21.44 55.85 12.02
CA VAL A 240 22.88 55.40 12.08
C VAL A 240 23.64 55.72 10.78
N PRO A 241 24.90 56.19 10.82
CA PRO A 241 25.69 56.49 9.62
C PRO A 241 26.03 55.25 8.78
N PRO A 242 26.10 55.34 7.45
CA PRO A 242 26.50 54.22 6.59
C PRO A 242 27.99 53.91 6.69
N ALA A 243 28.38 52.66 6.41
CA ALA A 243 29.79 52.26 6.29
C ALA A 243 30.40 52.83 5.01
N THR A 244 31.51 53.54 5.12
CA THR A 244 32.22 54.18 3.99
C THR A 244 33.61 53.61 3.77
N GLN A 245 34.12 52.78 4.68
CA GLN A 245 35.44 52.19 4.62
C GLN A 245 35.48 50.89 5.44
N PHE A 246 36.55 50.10 5.29
CA PHE A 246 36.80 48.95 6.15
C PHE A 246 38.26 48.90 6.60
N LYS A 247 38.52 48.18 7.70
CA LYS A 247 39.86 48.03 8.28
C LYS A 247 40.09 46.61 8.77
N VAL A 248 41.22 46.01 8.39
CA VAL A 248 41.70 44.76 9.01
C VAL A 248 42.28 45.10 10.38
N THR A 249 41.68 44.55 11.44
CA THR A 249 42.04 44.83 12.84
C THR A 249 42.85 43.72 13.50
N GLN A 250 42.68 42.48 13.03
CA GLN A 250 43.57 41.37 13.35
C GLN A 250 44.14 40.82 12.04
N GLN A 251 45.46 40.83 11.90
CA GLN A 251 46.15 40.25 10.75
C GLN A 251 46.26 38.73 10.94
N PRO A 252 46.24 37.96 9.84
CA PRO A 252 46.54 36.54 9.93
C PRO A 252 48.00 36.28 10.33
N SER A 253 48.31 35.07 10.78
CA SER A 253 49.70 34.72 11.14
C SER A 253 50.65 34.77 9.95
N THR A 254 51.87 35.30 10.13
CA THR A 254 52.89 35.46 9.07
C THR A 254 53.56 34.15 8.63
N SER A 255 53.28 33.06 9.32
CA SER A 255 53.71 31.71 8.97
C SER A 255 52.54 30.75 9.11
N GLY A 256 52.53 29.72 8.28
CA GLY A 256 51.55 28.64 8.34
C GLY A 256 52.11 27.33 7.80
N GLU A 257 51.35 26.26 8.01
CA GLU A 257 51.62 24.99 7.36
C GLU A 257 50.59 24.76 6.26
N SER A 258 51.02 24.21 5.13
CA SER A 258 50.14 23.88 4.01
C SER A 258 48.96 23.02 4.46
N GLY A 259 47.73 23.49 4.23
CA GLY A 259 46.50 22.78 4.58
C GLY A 259 46.08 22.84 6.05
N VAL A 260 46.78 23.63 6.87
CA VAL A 260 46.44 23.85 8.29
C VAL A 260 45.85 25.25 8.48
N PRO A 261 44.81 25.45 9.31
CA PRO A 261 44.32 26.77 9.66
C PRO A 261 45.42 27.67 10.19
N LEU A 262 45.47 28.90 9.69
CA LEU A 262 46.39 29.92 10.19
C LEU A 262 46.17 30.10 11.70
N ALA A 263 47.26 30.16 12.46
CA ALA A 263 47.22 30.16 13.93
C ALA A 263 46.52 31.42 14.48
N VAL A 264 46.68 32.54 13.78
CA VAL A 264 45.89 33.75 14.00
C VAL A 264 45.03 33.95 12.76
N GLN A 265 43.72 34.07 12.97
CA GLN A 265 42.76 34.31 11.91
C GLN A 265 42.42 35.80 11.80
N PRO A 266 42.08 36.30 10.61
CA PRO A 266 41.88 37.73 10.38
C PRO A 266 40.51 38.23 10.87
N VAL A 267 40.47 39.49 11.31
CA VAL A 267 39.25 40.21 11.71
C VAL A 267 39.15 41.54 10.97
N VAL A 268 38.00 41.85 10.39
CA VAL A 268 37.75 43.04 9.57
C VAL A 268 36.58 43.85 10.15
N GLN A 269 36.75 45.16 10.28
CA GLN A 269 35.70 46.09 10.75
C GLN A 269 35.20 46.97 9.60
N LEU A 270 33.89 47.26 9.61
CA LEU A 270 33.23 48.25 8.76
C LEU A 270 33.14 49.56 9.54
N LEU A 271 33.63 50.65 8.95
CA LEU A 271 33.68 51.94 9.62
C LEU A 271 32.92 53.01 8.83
N ASP A 272 32.35 53.98 9.56
CA ASP A 272 31.78 55.20 8.99
C ASP A 272 32.88 56.19 8.54
N ALA A 273 32.50 57.34 7.98
CA ALA A 273 33.45 58.35 7.51
C ALA A 273 34.31 58.96 8.64
N SER A 274 33.84 58.88 9.88
CA SER A 274 34.54 59.37 11.08
C SER A 274 35.46 58.32 11.69
N GLY A 275 35.46 57.10 11.16
CA GLY A 275 36.28 55.99 11.64
C GLY A 275 35.65 55.16 12.78
N ASN A 276 34.37 55.36 13.08
CA ASN A 276 33.65 54.56 14.08
C ASN A 276 33.14 53.26 13.46
N VAL A 277 33.07 52.18 14.25
CA VAL A 277 32.46 50.93 13.80
C VAL A 277 30.97 51.15 13.54
N VAL A 278 30.54 50.78 12.34
CA VAL A 278 29.13 50.83 11.95
C VAL A 278 28.42 49.67 12.65
N SER A 279 27.85 49.94 13.81
CA SER A 279 27.31 48.93 14.74
C SER A 279 26.13 48.12 14.20
N ASN A 280 25.57 48.51 13.06
CA ASN A 280 24.55 47.78 12.29
C ASN A 280 25.09 47.25 10.94
N GLY A 281 26.40 47.35 10.69
CA GLY A 281 27.01 47.00 9.42
C GLY A 281 27.01 45.49 9.17
N SER A 282 26.54 45.08 7.99
CA SER A 282 26.35 43.67 7.63
C SER A 282 26.99 43.26 6.30
N ALA A 283 27.88 44.09 5.73
CA ALA A 283 28.47 43.83 4.42
C ALA A 283 29.34 42.57 4.41
N ALA A 284 29.36 41.87 3.26
CA ALA A 284 30.20 40.71 3.02
C ALA A 284 31.67 41.12 2.85
N VAL A 285 32.56 40.46 3.61
CA VAL A 285 34.00 40.61 3.53
C VAL A 285 34.59 39.37 2.87
N THR A 286 35.29 39.53 1.75
CA THR A 286 35.91 38.44 1.00
C THR A 286 37.42 38.45 1.17
N ALA A 287 38.00 37.33 1.59
CA ALA A 287 39.43 37.08 1.61
C ALA A 287 39.89 36.44 0.30
N SER A 288 41.03 36.87 -0.23
CA SER A 288 41.67 36.28 -1.41
C SER A 288 43.19 36.39 -1.34
N LEU A 289 43.90 35.58 -2.13
CA LEU A 289 45.34 35.72 -2.32
C LEU A 289 45.63 36.63 -3.51
N THR A 290 46.71 37.41 -3.42
CA THR A 290 47.19 38.21 -4.55
C THR A 290 47.92 37.33 -5.57
N ALA A 291 48.11 37.86 -6.79
CA ALA A 291 48.75 37.15 -7.90
C ALA A 291 50.22 36.75 -7.64
N SER A 292 50.88 37.30 -6.62
CA SER A 292 52.25 36.94 -6.23
C SER A 292 52.32 35.72 -5.28
N SER A 293 51.17 35.13 -4.94
CA SER A 293 51.09 33.97 -4.05
C SER A 293 51.36 32.67 -4.79
N THR A 294 52.05 31.71 -4.14
CA THR A 294 52.37 30.40 -4.72
C THR A 294 51.40 29.29 -4.35
N GLY A 295 50.61 29.49 -3.29
CA GLY A 295 49.59 28.58 -2.81
C GLY A 295 48.17 28.98 -3.23
N THR A 296 47.20 28.18 -2.80
CA THR A 296 45.77 28.45 -2.98
C THR A 296 45.10 28.66 -1.63
N LEU A 297 44.15 29.60 -1.57
CA LEU A 297 43.36 29.86 -0.37
C LEU A 297 42.23 28.85 -0.26
N SER A 298 41.98 28.36 0.95
CA SER A 298 40.84 27.50 1.26
C SER A 298 40.25 27.87 2.62
N GLY A 299 39.20 27.15 3.05
CA GLY A 299 38.34 27.53 4.16
C GLY A 299 37.22 28.49 3.74
N THR A 300 36.63 29.20 4.71
CA THR A 300 35.52 30.13 4.49
C THR A 300 36.04 31.48 4.00
N THR A 301 36.10 31.67 2.69
CA THR A 301 36.70 32.86 2.08
C THR A 301 35.80 34.10 2.06
N THR A 302 34.53 34.02 2.48
CA THR A 302 33.64 35.19 2.60
C THR A 302 32.82 35.13 3.89
N VAL A 303 32.81 36.22 4.66
CA VAL A 303 32.08 36.36 5.93
C VAL A 303 31.31 37.66 5.95
N ASN A 304 30.00 37.61 6.27
CA ASN A 304 29.21 38.82 6.52
C ASN A 304 29.58 39.42 7.87
N ALA A 305 29.77 40.74 7.91
CA ALA A 305 29.95 41.44 9.16
C ALA A 305 28.71 41.30 10.06
N VAL A 306 28.93 41.21 11.37
CA VAL A 306 27.89 41.29 12.39
C VAL A 306 28.26 42.44 13.30
N ASN A 307 27.35 43.40 13.44
CA ASN A 307 27.58 44.67 14.13
C ASN A 307 28.84 45.40 13.64
N GLY A 308 29.07 45.35 12.32
CA GLY A 308 30.24 45.96 11.69
C GLY A 308 31.53 45.16 11.83
N ILE A 309 31.53 43.91 12.32
CA ILE A 309 32.75 43.09 12.47
C ILE A 309 32.60 41.74 11.75
N ALA A 310 33.52 41.42 10.83
CA ALA A 310 33.65 40.11 10.19
C ALA A 310 34.87 39.38 10.75
N THR A 311 34.67 38.16 11.26
CA THR A 311 35.73 37.32 11.85
C THR A 311 35.87 36.03 11.06
N PHE A 312 37.06 35.78 10.52
CA PHE A 312 37.39 34.51 9.88
C PHE A 312 37.87 33.51 10.93
N THR A 313 37.65 32.21 10.71
CA THR A 313 37.97 31.18 11.71
C THR A 313 38.75 30.00 11.16
N ASP A 314 38.74 29.78 9.84
CA ASP A 314 39.18 28.53 9.23
C ASP A 314 39.99 28.75 7.93
N LEU A 315 40.50 29.95 7.68
CA LEU A 315 41.31 30.19 6.49
C LEU A 315 42.58 29.33 6.55
N THR A 316 42.78 28.55 5.49
CA THR A 316 43.98 27.74 5.25
C THR A 316 44.62 28.15 3.93
N ILE A 317 45.91 27.91 3.80
CA ILE A 317 46.63 28.08 2.54
C ILE A 317 47.25 26.75 2.17
N ASN A 318 46.98 26.27 0.96
CA ASN A 318 47.48 25.00 0.42
C ASN A 318 48.64 25.28 -0.52
N GLY A 319 49.76 24.58 -0.33
CA GLY A 319 51.00 24.80 -1.08
C GLY A 319 52.09 25.47 -0.24
N GLY A 320 53.34 25.34 -0.66
CA GLY A 320 54.49 25.98 -0.02
C GLY A 320 54.85 27.33 -0.62
N GLY A 321 55.60 28.14 0.12
CA GLY A 321 56.19 29.39 -0.37
C GLY A 321 55.50 30.64 0.15
N PHE A 322 55.64 31.73 -0.61
CA PHE A 322 55.15 33.05 -0.22
C PHE A 322 53.70 33.24 -0.66
N ASN A 323 52.85 33.71 0.25
CA ASN A 323 51.43 33.97 0.00
C ASN A 323 51.02 35.30 0.61
N GLN A 324 50.29 36.13 -0.12
CA GLN A 324 49.85 37.44 0.37
C GLN A 324 48.33 37.51 0.36
N LEU A 325 47.74 37.59 1.55
CA LEU A 325 46.29 37.64 1.76
C LEU A 325 45.79 39.07 1.69
N GLN A 326 44.69 39.30 0.98
CA GLN A 326 43.98 40.58 0.85
C GLN A 326 42.49 40.41 1.17
N PHE A 327 41.82 41.50 1.54
CA PHE A 327 40.38 41.53 1.86
C PHE A 327 39.67 42.58 1.03
N THR A 328 38.42 42.33 0.66
CA THR A 328 37.54 43.27 -0.06
C THR A 328 36.14 43.32 0.56
N VAL A 329 35.50 44.49 0.52
CA VAL A 329 34.12 44.71 0.98
C VAL A 329 33.39 45.57 -0.05
N GLY A 330 32.82 44.94 -1.09
CA GLY A 330 32.25 45.68 -2.22
C GLY A 330 33.25 46.69 -2.81
N ALA A 331 32.81 47.95 -2.94
CA ALA A 331 33.65 49.07 -3.39
C ALA A 331 34.23 49.92 -2.23
N LEU A 332 34.07 49.49 -0.97
CA LEU A 332 34.58 50.24 0.16
C LEU A 332 36.12 50.22 0.16
N PRO A 333 36.79 51.37 0.34
CA PRO A 333 38.24 51.42 0.47
C PRO A 333 38.69 50.80 1.80
N ASN A 334 39.84 50.11 1.76
CA ASN A 334 40.53 49.65 2.96
C ASN A 334 41.38 50.78 3.55
N THR A 335 41.18 51.14 4.81
CA THR A 335 41.97 52.16 5.50
C THR A 335 42.93 51.60 6.55
N GLY A 336 43.10 50.27 6.60
CA GLY A 336 44.13 49.57 7.36
C GLY A 336 45.27 48.99 6.50
N SER A 337 46.14 48.19 7.12
CA SER A 337 47.13 47.40 6.39
C SER A 337 46.41 46.30 5.60
N GLY A 338 46.33 46.49 4.28
CA GLY A 338 45.45 45.70 3.41
C GLY A 338 46.00 44.38 2.90
N THR A 339 47.23 44.02 3.29
CA THR A 339 47.83 42.75 2.94
C THR A 339 48.72 42.21 4.05
N THR A 340 48.67 40.89 4.29
CA THR A 340 49.65 40.20 5.14
C THR A 340 50.34 39.11 4.34
N ALA A 341 51.68 39.14 4.37
CA ALA A 341 52.53 38.11 3.84
C ALA A 341 52.61 36.93 4.82
N THR A 342 52.24 35.75 4.34
CA THR A 342 52.32 34.47 5.04
C THR A 342 53.25 33.55 4.27
N VAL A 343 54.28 33.03 4.94
CA VAL A 343 55.12 31.96 4.38
C VAL A 343 54.54 30.63 4.83
N THR A 344 54.12 29.80 3.89
CA THR A 344 53.66 28.44 4.17
C THR A 344 54.76 27.43 3.95
N THR A 345 54.98 26.58 4.94
CA THR A 345 55.85 25.40 4.79
C THR A 345 55.02 24.17 4.49
N GLN A 346 55.51 23.31 3.60
CA GLN A 346 54.91 21.99 3.41
C GLN A 346 55.63 20.99 4.33
N VAL A 347 54.85 20.20 5.06
CA VAL A 347 55.33 19.17 5.97
C VAL A 347 54.56 17.89 5.68
N VAL A 348 55.23 16.74 5.64
CA VAL A 348 54.57 15.45 5.44
C VAL A 348 53.69 15.14 6.65
N ARG A 349 52.40 14.87 6.41
CA ARG A 349 51.41 14.61 7.48
C ARG A 349 50.62 13.33 7.27
N LYS A 350 50.46 12.89 6.02
CA LYS A 350 49.59 11.75 5.70
C LYS A 350 50.13 10.94 4.53
N LEU A 351 49.57 9.74 4.37
CA LEU A 351 49.80 8.88 3.22
C LEU A 351 48.63 9.00 2.22
N GLY A 352 48.94 8.98 0.93
CA GLY A 352 47.98 8.90 -0.17
C GLY A 352 48.20 7.66 -1.02
N ILE A 353 47.13 7.10 -1.60
CA ILE A 353 47.24 5.96 -2.52
C ILE A 353 47.20 6.49 -3.95
N VAL A 354 48.31 6.32 -4.67
CA VAL A 354 48.42 6.69 -6.11
C VAL A 354 47.91 5.55 -6.98
N THR A 355 48.27 4.31 -6.64
CA THR A 355 47.82 3.11 -7.36
C THR A 355 47.17 2.15 -6.38
N GLN A 356 45.93 1.78 -6.63
CA GLN A 356 45.20 0.81 -5.80
C GLN A 356 45.69 -0.62 -6.06
N PRO A 357 45.78 -1.46 -5.02
CA PRO A 357 46.02 -2.89 -5.21
C PRO A 357 44.80 -3.54 -5.87
N VAL A 358 45.03 -4.39 -6.87
CA VAL A 358 43.97 -5.19 -7.52
C VAL A 358 44.18 -6.65 -7.19
N GLY A 359 43.10 -7.31 -6.80
CA GLY A 359 43.07 -8.70 -6.37
C GLY A 359 43.77 -9.70 -7.30
N ALA A 360 44.10 -10.86 -6.74
CA ALA A 360 44.74 -11.97 -7.44
C ALA A 360 44.26 -13.31 -6.87
N THR A 361 44.65 -14.42 -7.48
CA THR A 361 44.47 -15.74 -6.88
C THR A 361 45.25 -15.86 -5.58
N SER A 362 44.72 -16.56 -4.58
CA SER A 362 45.37 -16.76 -3.27
C SER A 362 46.83 -17.20 -3.43
N GLY A 363 47.74 -16.49 -2.77
CA GLY A 363 49.19 -16.72 -2.83
C GLY A 363 49.90 -16.14 -4.06
N SER A 364 49.18 -15.62 -5.06
CA SER A 364 49.77 -14.90 -6.20
C SER A 364 49.93 -13.41 -5.90
N PRO A 365 50.96 -12.73 -6.45
CA PRO A 365 51.05 -11.27 -6.39
C PRO A 365 49.79 -10.59 -6.90
N PHE A 366 49.38 -9.48 -6.26
CA PHE A 366 48.29 -8.62 -6.74
C PHE A 366 48.49 -8.26 -8.21
N ALA A 367 47.40 -8.33 -8.98
CA ALA A 367 47.40 -8.00 -10.41
C ALA A 367 47.81 -6.55 -10.68
N THR A 368 47.57 -5.66 -9.71
CA THR A 368 48.14 -4.31 -9.67
C THR A 368 48.72 -4.09 -8.28
N GLN A 369 49.97 -3.64 -8.20
CA GLN A 369 50.66 -3.43 -6.93
C GLN A 369 50.38 -2.02 -6.37
N PRO A 370 50.22 -1.88 -5.05
CA PRO A 370 49.90 -0.59 -4.46
C PRO A 370 51.10 0.36 -4.49
N VAL A 371 50.83 1.62 -4.81
CA VAL A 371 51.81 2.73 -4.76
C VAL A 371 51.28 3.79 -3.82
N ILE A 372 52.07 4.11 -2.80
CA ILE A 372 51.72 5.04 -1.74
C ILE A 372 52.61 6.27 -1.85
N GLU A 373 52.04 7.46 -1.73
CA GLU A 373 52.80 8.70 -1.67
C GLU A 373 52.70 9.37 -0.31
N LEU A 374 53.76 10.10 0.04
CA LEU A 374 53.80 11.01 1.18
C LEU A 374 53.11 12.31 0.77
N GLN A 375 52.16 12.76 1.59
CA GLN A 375 51.42 13.99 1.34
C GLN A 375 51.50 14.96 2.52
N ASP A 376 51.40 16.25 2.24
CA ASP A 376 51.16 17.27 3.25
C ASP A 376 49.70 17.24 3.77
N ALA A 377 49.32 18.12 4.71
CA ALA A 377 47.96 18.15 5.21
C ALA A 377 46.94 18.48 4.10
N ALA A 378 47.32 19.29 3.09
CA ALA A 378 46.52 19.63 1.93
C ALA A 378 46.36 18.49 0.91
N GLY A 379 47.12 17.40 1.03
CA GLY A 379 47.09 16.27 0.09
C GLY A 379 48.02 16.42 -1.11
N LEU A 380 48.96 17.37 -1.05
CA LEU A 380 49.96 17.56 -2.08
C LEU A 380 51.12 16.59 -1.87
N HIS A 381 51.62 16.02 -2.96
CA HIS A 381 52.77 15.13 -2.97
C HIS A 381 54.02 15.81 -2.35
N MET A 382 54.73 15.06 -1.51
CA MET A 382 55.91 15.54 -0.80
C MET A 382 57.10 14.61 -0.97
N ASN A 383 58.27 15.18 -1.29
CA ASN A 383 59.52 14.44 -1.29
C ASN A 383 59.88 13.96 0.13
N GLY A 384 60.24 12.69 0.27
CA GLY A 384 60.70 12.11 1.54
C GLY A 384 61.09 10.65 1.42
N THR A 385 61.65 10.10 2.50
CA THR A 385 62.16 8.72 2.57
C THR A 385 61.51 7.86 3.67
N ASN A 386 60.38 8.31 4.21
CA ASN A 386 59.69 7.65 5.32
C ASN A 386 59.40 6.16 5.01
N PRO A 387 59.56 5.25 5.99
CA PRO A 387 59.16 3.86 5.83
C PRO A 387 57.63 3.77 5.79
N VAL A 388 57.10 3.11 4.77
CA VAL A 388 55.68 2.80 4.64
C VAL A 388 55.51 1.29 4.83
N SER A 389 54.75 0.92 5.85
CA SER A 389 54.39 -0.46 6.19
C SER A 389 52.97 -0.75 5.75
N VAL A 390 52.73 -1.98 5.27
CA VAL A 390 51.41 -2.48 4.88
C VAL A 390 50.98 -3.63 5.79
N THR A 391 49.73 -3.62 6.24
CA THR A 391 49.08 -4.71 6.97
C THR A 391 47.70 -4.97 6.38
N LEU A 392 47.10 -6.12 6.74
CA LEU A 392 45.67 -6.30 6.53
C LEU A 392 44.92 -5.41 7.53
N SER A 393 44.03 -4.57 7.02
CA SER A 393 43.13 -3.75 7.84
C SER A 393 41.90 -4.58 8.24
N THR A 394 41.30 -5.27 7.27
CA THR A 394 40.15 -6.17 7.46
C THR A 394 40.19 -7.33 6.46
N GLY A 395 39.47 -8.40 6.79
CA GLY A 395 39.26 -9.57 5.93
C GLY A 395 40.18 -10.77 6.23
N PRO A 396 39.92 -11.93 5.60
CA PRO A 396 40.64 -13.18 5.86
C PRO A 396 41.98 -13.25 5.12
N GLY A 397 42.91 -14.04 5.66
CA GLY A 397 44.19 -14.37 5.01
C GLY A 397 45.42 -13.78 5.70
N VAL A 398 46.58 -14.03 5.11
CA VAL A 398 47.90 -13.57 5.58
C VAL A 398 48.57 -12.80 4.46
N LEU A 399 48.98 -11.55 4.74
CA LEU A 399 49.73 -10.73 3.79
C LEU A 399 51.16 -11.27 3.65
N GLY A 400 51.63 -11.43 2.41
CA GLY A 400 52.94 -11.98 2.11
C GLY A 400 53.39 -11.71 0.66
N GLY A 401 54.26 -12.56 0.12
CA GLY A 401 54.76 -12.49 -1.27
C GLY A 401 55.86 -11.46 -1.55
N GLY A 402 55.93 -10.37 -0.77
CA GLY A 402 56.93 -9.31 -0.92
C GLY A 402 57.23 -8.59 0.41
N ALA A 403 58.09 -7.58 0.37
CA ALA A 403 58.42 -6.78 1.56
C ALA A 403 57.18 -5.99 2.03
N THR A 404 56.78 -6.19 3.28
CA THR A 404 55.62 -5.50 3.89
C THR A 404 55.98 -4.13 4.46
N THR A 405 57.23 -3.69 4.34
CA THR A 405 57.69 -2.33 4.65
C THR A 405 58.76 -1.92 3.67
N ILE A 406 58.61 -0.73 3.06
CA ILE A 406 59.58 -0.14 2.13
C ILE A 406 59.76 1.34 2.45
N ASN A 407 60.94 1.90 2.17
CA ASN A 407 61.16 3.34 2.26
C ASN A 407 60.62 4.02 1.00
N ALA A 408 59.95 5.16 1.17
CA ALA A 408 59.62 6.02 0.05
C ALA A 408 60.90 6.50 -0.66
N VAL A 409 60.84 6.67 -1.98
CA VAL A 409 61.88 7.30 -2.80
C VAL A 409 61.26 8.51 -3.46
N ASN A 410 61.80 9.70 -3.19
CA ASN A 410 61.21 10.98 -3.59
C ASN A 410 59.72 11.07 -3.24
N GLY A 411 59.34 10.62 -2.04
CA GLY A 411 57.95 10.68 -1.60
C GLY A 411 57.07 9.51 -2.01
N THR A 412 57.54 8.58 -2.83
CA THR A 412 56.73 7.46 -3.32
C THR A 412 57.26 6.11 -2.85
N ALA A 413 56.42 5.33 -2.19
CA ALA A 413 56.63 3.95 -1.79
C ALA A 413 55.87 3.00 -2.75
N SER A 414 56.59 2.38 -3.68
CA SER A 414 56.04 1.42 -4.64
C SER A 414 56.28 -0.02 -4.19
N PHE A 415 55.21 -0.71 -3.77
CA PHE A 415 55.32 -2.10 -3.37
C PHE A 415 55.45 -3.03 -4.57
N SER A 416 56.08 -4.18 -4.38
CA SER A 416 56.18 -5.23 -5.38
C SER A 416 55.96 -6.61 -4.75
N ASN A 417 55.41 -7.52 -5.55
CA ASN A 417 55.12 -8.91 -5.18
C ASN A 417 54.21 -9.10 -3.96
N LEU A 418 53.53 -8.05 -3.47
CA LEU A 418 52.57 -8.23 -2.39
C LEU A 418 51.44 -9.17 -2.85
N ALA A 419 51.13 -10.13 -2.00
CA ALA A 419 50.13 -11.17 -2.18
C ALA A 419 49.38 -11.40 -0.87
N ILE A 420 48.20 -11.99 -0.95
CA ILE A 420 47.49 -12.51 0.23
C ILE A 420 47.35 -14.02 0.06
N VAL A 421 47.79 -14.76 1.07
CA VAL A 421 47.52 -16.20 1.20
C VAL A 421 46.21 -16.34 1.98
N GLY A 422 45.16 -16.74 1.30
CA GLY A 422 43.78 -16.70 1.76
C GLY A 422 42.87 -16.18 0.63
N ALA A 423 41.60 -16.56 0.67
CA ALA A 423 40.60 -16.09 -0.29
C ALA A 423 39.51 -15.30 0.43
N GLY A 424 39.01 -14.27 -0.23
CA GLY A 424 37.98 -13.38 0.29
C GLY A 424 38.27 -11.93 -0.03
N THR A 425 37.41 -11.06 0.49
CA THR A 425 37.55 -9.61 0.32
C THR A 425 38.30 -9.03 1.51
N THR A 426 39.38 -8.31 1.25
CA THR A 426 40.26 -7.71 2.27
C THR A 426 40.49 -6.24 1.97
N THR A 427 40.98 -5.48 2.95
CA THR A 427 41.54 -4.13 2.71
C THR A 427 42.92 -4.03 3.32
N LEU A 428 43.81 -3.26 2.69
CA LEU A 428 45.18 -3.04 3.16
C LEU A 428 45.28 -1.70 3.90
N ALA A 429 45.86 -1.70 5.09
CA ALA A 429 46.22 -0.48 5.80
C ALA A 429 47.70 -0.17 5.55
N PHE A 430 47.97 1.05 5.11
CA PHE A 430 49.32 1.59 4.96
C PHE A 430 49.58 2.58 6.09
N SER A 431 50.72 2.44 6.74
CA SER A 431 51.11 3.25 7.88
C SER A 431 52.57 3.66 7.79
N SER A 432 52.89 4.81 8.39
CA SER A 432 54.26 5.29 8.56
C SER A 432 54.33 6.01 9.91
N PRO A 433 55.42 5.86 10.68
CA PRO A 433 55.53 6.50 11.99
C PRO A 433 55.30 8.02 11.93
N GLY A 434 54.38 8.53 12.75
CA GLY A 434 54.07 9.95 12.86
C GLY A 434 53.22 10.52 11.71
N LEU A 435 52.80 9.71 10.74
CA LEU A 435 51.91 10.11 9.65
C LEU A 435 50.53 9.48 9.80
N ALA A 436 49.49 10.18 9.34
CA ALA A 436 48.16 9.59 9.21
C ALA A 436 48.19 8.49 8.12
N GLY A 437 47.79 7.27 8.49
CA GLY A 437 47.73 6.13 7.59
C GLY A 437 46.58 6.23 6.57
N VAL A 438 46.58 5.33 5.59
CA VAL A 438 45.55 5.25 4.54
C VAL A 438 45.15 3.80 4.31
N THR A 439 43.88 3.55 3.98
CA THR A 439 43.36 2.21 3.70
C THR A 439 43.00 2.08 2.22
N SER A 440 43.34 0.94 1.61
CA SER A 440 43.02 0.64 0.20
C SER A 440 41.52 0.45 -0.02
N ALA A 441 41.13 0.49 -1.30
CA ALA A 441 39.88 -0.16 -1.72
C ALA A 441 39.92 -1.67 -1.45
N SER A 442 38.75 -2.32 -1.52
CA SER A 442 38.62 -3.77 -1.34
C SER A 442 39.43 -4.57 -2.37
N VAL A 443 40.27 -5.47 -1.88
CA VAL A 443 41.07 -6.42 -2.65
C VAL A 443 40.42 -7.79 -2.56
N ILE A 444 39.96 -8.31 -3.70
CA ILE A 444 39.33 -9.63 -3.78
C ILE A 444 40.38 -10.67 -4.14
N THR A 445 40.65 -11.60 -3.24
CA THR A 445 41.47 -12.77 -3.55
C THR A 445 40.62 -13.98 -3.83
N THR A 446 40.84 -14.63 -4.97
CA THR A 446 40.08 -15.81 -5.38
C THR A 446 40.77 -17.09 -4.89
N ALA A 447 39.98 -18.06 -4.45
CA ALA A 447 40.48 -19.35 -3.98
C ALA A 447 41.16 -20.13 -5.12
N LEU A 448 42.22 -20.89 -4.80
CA LEU A 448 42.67 -21.97 -5.67
C LEU A 448 41.57 -23.05 -5.67
N GLY A 449 41.24 -23.65 -6.82
CA GLY A 449 40.22 -24.70 -6.85
C GLY A 449 40.59 -25.87 -5.94
N GLY A 450 39.67 -26.28 -5.05
CA GLY A 450 39.86 -27.50 -4.27
C GLY A 450 39.96 -28.72 -5.18
N SER A 451 40.81 -29.68 -4.82
CA SER A 451 41.02 -30.91 -5.60
C SER A 451 40.93 -32.18 -4.75
N ALA A 452 41.03 -32.09 -3.43
CA ALA A 452 40.95 -33.24 -2.53
C ALA A 452 40.38 -32.88 -1.16
N LEU A 453 40.05 -33.90 -0.36
CA LEU A 453 39.75 -33.78 1.07
C LEU A 453 40.97 -34.24 1.88
N ALA A 454 41.17 -33.69 3.07
CA ALA A 454 42.17 -34.13 4.04
C ALA A 454 41.57 -34.16 5.45
N VAL A 455 41.57 -35.33 6.10
CA VAL A 455 41.14 -35.44 7.50
C VAL A 455 42.21 -34.82 8.40
N VAL A 456 41.80 -33.93 9.31
CA VAL A 456 42.71 -33.41 10.33
C VAL A 456 42.83 -34.46 11.44
N PRO A 457 44.04 -34.99 11.73
CA PRO A 457 44.22 -35.93 12.81
C PRO A 457 43.77 -35.31 14.14
N PRO A 458 42.88 -35.96 14.90
CA PRO A 458 42.33 -35.41 16.14
C PRO A 458 43.37 -35.29 17.27
N ASN A 459 44.52 -35.95 17.12
CA ASN A 459 45.67 -35.87 18.01
C ASN A 459 46.90 -35.50 17.15
N GLY A 460 47.50 -34.33 17.35
CA GLY A 460 48.64 -33.87 16.54
C GLY A 460 49.73 -34.94 16.40
N ALA A 461 50.26 -35.11 15.18
CA ALA A 461 51.40 -35.95 14.76
C ALA A 461 51.51 -37.42 15.24
N GLY A 462 50.65 -37.92 16.14
CA GLY A 462 50.65 -39.30 16.65
C GLY A 462 49.33 -40.00 16.31
N GLY A 463 49.28 -40.63 15.13
CA GLY A 463 48.08 -41.22 14.51
C GLY A 463 47.53 -42.48 15.20
N GLY A 464 46.91 -42.32 16.38
CA GLY A 464 46.02 -43.33 16.96
C GLY A 464 44.60 -43.24 16.38
N PRO A 465 43.83 -44.35 16.34
CA PRO A 465 42.43 -44.32 15.92
C PRO A 465 41.59 -43.46 16.88
N LEU A 466 40.58 -42.78 16.32
CA LEU A 466 39.56 -42.07 17.11
C LEU A 466 38.90 -43.05 18.09
N GLN A 467 38.78 -42.68 19.34
CA GLN A 467 38.05 -43.49 20.33
C GLN A 467 36.62 -42.99 20.44
N ALA A 468 35.66 -43.90 20.41
CA ALA A 468 34.25 -43.60 20.59
C ALA A 468 33.61 -44.54 21.60
N GLU A 469 32.73 -44.00 22.43
CA GLU A 469 31.78 -44.79 23.20
C GLU A 469 30.49 -44.93 22.37
N SER A 470 30.03 -46.16 22.18
CA SER A 470 28.77 -46.42 21.47
C SER A 470 27.61 -45.67 22.12
N GLY A 471 26.85 -44.90 21.33
CA GLY A 471 25.73 -44.11 21.86
C GLY A 471 26.09 -42.75 22.44
N VAL A 472 27.35 -42.31 22.34
CA VAL A 472 27.83 -41.02 22.86
C VAL A 472 28.51 -40.21 21.74
N PRO A 473 28.27 -38.88 21.64
CA PRO A 473 28.98 -38.05 20.67
C PRO A 473 30.49 -38.08 20.89
N PHE A 474 31.27 -38.03 19.80
CA PHE A 474 32.73 -37.98 19.90
C PHE A 474 33.19 -36.83 20.80
N ALA A 475 34.08 -37.13 21.75
CA ALA A 475 34.68 -36.13 22.64
C ALA A 475 35.45 -35.05 21.85
N THR A 476 36.15 -35.45 20.79
CA THR A 476 36.72 -34.56 19.78
C THR A 476 36.04 -34.83 18.45
N GLN A 477 35.29 -33.86 17.94
CA GLN A 477 34.56 -34.02 16.68
C GLN A 477 35.52 -34.04 15.48
N PRO A 478 35.25 -34.85 14.44
CA PRO A 478 36.08 -34.88 13.24
C PRO A 478 36.11 -33.53 12.50
N VAL A 479 37.28 -33.18 11.97
CA VAL A 479 37.49 -32.01 11.12
C VAL A 479 38.08 -32.46 9.79
N VAL A 480 37.50 -31.98 8.68
CA VAL A 480 37.94 -32.31 7.32
C VAL A 480 38.20 -31.03 6.55
N ASN A 481 39.39 -30.92 5.98
CA ASN A 481 39.78 -29.79 5.15
C ASN A 481 39.52 -30.11 3.67
N VAL A 482 39.03 -29.13 2.92
CA VAL A 482 39.10 -29.10 1.45
C VAL A 482 40.48 -28.56 1.10
N VAL A 483 41.28 -29.34 0.37
CA VAL A 483 42.65 -28.99 0.02
C VAL A 483 42.85 -28.88 -1.49
N ASP A 484 43.79 -28.04 -1.91
CA ASP A 484 44.21 -27.89 -3.29
C ASP A 484 45.19 -29.00 -3.73
N ALA A 485 45.67 -28.92 -4.97
CA ALA A 485 46.57 -29.93 -5.55
C ALA A 485 47.95 -29.98 -4.88
N LEU A 486 48.28 -28.96 -4.08
CA LEU A 486 49.52 -28.84 -3.32
C LEU A 486 49.33 -29.25 -1.85
N GLY A 487 48.12 -29.66 -1.45
CA GLY A 487 47.78 -30.07 -0.08
C GLY A 487 47.47 -28.92 0.88
N GLY A 488 47.34 -27.69 0.39
CA GLY A 488 46.96 -26.51 1.18
C GLY A 488 45.45 -26.39 1.35
N VAL A 489 44.98 -25.91 2.51
CA VAL A 489 43.54 -25.67 2.74
C VAL A 489 43.01 -24.58 1.81
N VAL A 490 41.92 -24.88 1.11
CA VAL A 490 41.28 -23.95 0.18
C VAL A 490 40.37 -22.98 0.93
N PHE A 491 40.93 -21.84 1.31
CA PHE A 491 40.15 -20.74 1.87
C PHE A 491 39.06 -20.31 0.87
N GLY A 492 37.83 -20.06 1.34
CA GLY A 492 36.66 -19.79 0.50
C GLY A 492 35.90 -21.01 -0.04
N ALA A 493 36.41 -22.24 0.11
CA ALA A 493 35.65 -23.44 -0.27
C ALA A 493 34.44 -23.66 0.66
N THR A 494 33.27 -23.87 0.05
CA THR A 494 31.98 -24.10 0.74
C THR A 494 31.40 -25.50 0.52
N ASN A 495 32.25 -26.44 0.09
CA ASN A 495 31.81 -27.78 -0.29
C ASN A 495 31.10 -28.50 0.86
N ALA A 496 29.99 -29.17 0.55
CA ALA A 496 29.34 -30.08 1.48
C ALA A 496 30.20 -31.34 1.67
N VAL A 497 30.71 -31.54 2.88
CA VAL A 497 31.43 -32.76 3.27
C VAL A 497 30.46 -33.66 4.02
N THR A 498 30.27 -34.86 3.52
CA THR A 498 29.37 -35.86 4.11
C THR A 498 30.18 -36.99 4.74
N ALA A 499 29.92 -37.26 6.01
CA ALA A 499 30.46 -38.38 6.76
C ALA A 499 29.53 -39.60 6.62
N THR A 500 30.11 -40.75 6.34
CA THR A 500 29.41 -42.04 6.21
C THR A 500 30.19 -43.13 6.92
N LEU A 501 29.48 -44.14 7.44
CA LEU A 501 30.11 -45.34 7.98
C LEU A 501 30.25 -46.35 6.84
N THR A 502 31.49 -46.75 6.51
CA THR A 502 31.74 -47.71 5.44
C THR A 502 31.84 -49.15 5.95
N THR A 503 32.23 -49.33 7.22
CA THR A 503 32.18 -50.64 7.87
C THR A 503 30.73 -50.99 8.23
N PRO A 504 30.18 -52.14 7.80
CA PRO A 504 28.85 -52.59 8.19
C PRO A 504 28.75 -52.87 9.71
N GLY A 505 27.53 -52.83 10.24
CA GLY A 505 27.27 -53.22 11.64
C GLY A 505 27.27 -52.09 12.67
N GLY A 506 27.10 -50.84 12.23
CA GLY A 506 26.93 -49.67 13.10
C GLY A 506 26.10 -48.59 12.41
N THR A 507 25.54 -47.67 13.19
CA THR A 507 24.79 -46.51 12.67
C THR A 507 25.53 -45.23 13.01
N LEU A 508 25.79 -44.40 12.01
CA LEU A 508 26.27 -43.04 12.25
C LEU A 508 25.07 -42.16 12.61
N VAL A 509 25.16 -41.39 13.69
CA VAL A 509 24.09 -40.52 14.22
C VAL A 509 24.65 -39.10 14.41
N GLY A 510 23.79 -38.08 14.41
CA GLY A 510 24.19 -36.67 14.51
C GLY A 510 24.30 -35.94 13.17
N THR A 511 25.09 -34.86 13.12
CA THR A 511 25.23 -34.01 11.93
C THR A 511 26.12 -34.68 10.89
N LYS A 512 25.53 -35.37 9.90
CA LYS A 512 26.28 -36.18 8.91
C LYS A 512 26.84 -35.40 7.73
N THR A 513 26.35 -34.19 7.48
CA THR A 513 26.82 -33.34 6.39
C THR A 513 27.06 -31.94 6.92
N VAL A 514 28.24 -31.39 6.64
CA VAL A 514 28.64 -30.04 7.02
C VAL A 514 29.22 -29.33 5.79
N ASN A 515 28.76 -28.12 5.52
CA ASN A 515 29.40 -27.26 4.53
C ASN A 515 30.71 -26.74 5.10
N ALA A 516 31.80 -26.88 4.35
CA ALA A 516 33.07 -26.29 4.72
C ALA A 516 32.91 -24.77 4.88
N ALA A 517 33.48 -24.21 5.95
CA ALA A 517 33.61 -22.78 6.13
C ALA A 517 35.08 -22.42 5.90
N ASN A 518 35.37 -21.68 4.83
CA ASN A 518 36.73 -21.37 4.41
C ASN A 518 37.60 -22.63 4.22
N GLY A 519 37.03 -23.68 3.63
CA GLY A 519 37.75 -24.94 3.39
C GLY A 519 37.88 -25.86 4.59
N VAL A 520 37.23 -25.58 5.72
CA VAL A 520 37.23 -26.47 6.91
C VAL A 520 35.81 -26.90 7.25
N ALA A 521 35.52 -28.19 7.18
CA ALA A 521 34.26 -28.79 7.62
C ALA A 521 34.44 -29.38 9.03
N THR A 522 33.84 -28.73 10.03
CA THR A 522 33.88 -29.17 11.43
C THR A 522 32.56 -29.84 11.79
N PHE A 523 32.60 -31.14 12.09
CA PHE A 523 31.41 -31.89 12.46
C PHE A 523 30.97 -31.56 13.89
N THR A 524 29.68 -31.72 14.17
CA THR A 524 29.11 -31.51 15.50
C THR A 524 28.14 -32.63 15.83
N ASN A 525 28.10 -33.04 17.11
CA ASN A 525 27.23 -34.11 17.62
C ASN A 525 27.33 -35.43 16.85
N LEU A 526 28.40 -35.66 16.10
CA LEU A 526 28.60 -36.91 15.38
C LEU A 526 28.91 -38.02 16.39
N GLN A 527 28.30 -39.17 16.18
CA GLN A 527 28.27 -40.32 17.10
C GLN A 527 28.17 -41.61 16.29
N ILE A 528 28.71 -42.71 16.81
CA ILE A 528 28.52 -44.04 16.26
C ILE A 528 27.76 -44.90 17.28
N ASP A 529 26.65 -45.50 16.84
CA ASP A 529 25.86 -46.47 17.60
C ASP A 529 26.17 -47.85 17.02
N ALA A 530 27.06 -48.59 17.68
CA ALA A 530 27.52 -49.85 17.16
C ALA A 530 28.10 -50.77 18.25
N PRO A 531 28.12 -52.10 18.03
CA PRO A 531 28.89 -53.01 18.87
C PRO A 531 30.37 -52.60 18.99
N ALA A 532 31.05 -53.10 20.01
CA ALA A 532 32.48 -52.83 20.18
C ALA A 532 33.29 -53.36 18.97
N GLY A 533 34.18 -52.54 18.41
CA GLY A 533 34.94 -52.89 17.22
C GLY A 533 35.57 -51.68 16.51
N ASN A 534 36.29 -51.94 15.41
CA ASN A 534 36.90 -50.91 14.59
C ASN A 534 36.02 -50.57 13.38
N TYR A 535 35.69 -49.29 13.22
CA TYR A 535 34.85 -48.77 12.16
C TYR A 535 35.62 -47.77 11.29
N VAL A 536 35.26 -47.70 10.01
CA VAL A 536 35.83 -46.74 9.07
C VAL A 536 34.80 -45.65 8.78
N LEU A 537 35.13 -44.43 9.19
CA LEU A 537 34.39 -43.22 8.86
C LEU A 537 34.94 -42.65 7.56
N THR A 538 34.11 -42.56 6.53
CA THR A 538 34.47 -42.04 5.22
C THR A 538 33.84 -40.69 4.99
N PHE A 539 34.66 -39.72 4.62
CA PHE A 539 34.24 -38.37 4.27
C PHE A 539 34.30 -38.19 2.76
N SER A 540 33.22 -37.68 2.19
CA SER A 540 33.10 -37.49 0.75
C SER A 540 32.48 -36.13 0.42
N THR A 541 32.87 -35.63 -0.75
CA THR A 541 32.35 -34.42 -1.38
C THR A 541 32.29 -34.70 -2.89
N PRO A 542 31.21 -34.32 -3.59
CA PRO A 542 31.11 -34.53 -5.04
C PRO A 542 32.32 -33.95 -5.78
N GLY A 543 32.95 -34.75 -6.64
CA GLY A 543 34.10 -34.34 -7.45
C GLY A 543 35.48 -34.49 -6.79
N PHE A 544 35.57 -34.87 -5.50
CA PHE A 544 36.84 -35.13 -4.81
C PHE A 544 36.97 -36.61 -4.41
N PRO A 545 38.21 -37.15 -4.36
CA PRO A 545 38.46 -38.45 -3.74
C PRO A 545 38.03 -38.45 -2.26
N SER A 546 37.37 -39.53 -1.81
CA SER A 546 36.98 -39.68 -0.41
C SER A 546 38.19 -39.98 0.48
N VAL A 547 38.15 -39.52 1.74
CA VAL A 547 39.16 -39.82 2.76
C VAL A 547 38.55 -40.55 3.94
N THR A 548 39.34 -41.38 4.62
CA THR A 548 38.87 -42.25 5.68
C THR A 548 39.57 -42.00 7.01
N SER A 549 38.90 -42.35 8.11
CA SER A 549 39.46 -42.38 9.45
C SER A 549 38.99 -43.63 10.18
N THR A 550 39.88 -44.31 10.89
CA THR A 550 39.55 -45.47 11.71
C THR A 550 39.12 -45.02 13.10
N VAL A 551 37.96 -45.51 13.55
CA VAL A 551 37.38 -45.28 14.86
C VAL A 551 37.29 -46.60 15.61
N ALA A 552 37.89 -46.69 16.79
CA ALA A 552 37.67 -47.78 17.72
C ALA A 552 36.45 -47.43 18.59
N VAL A 553 35.36 -48.19 18.44
CA VAL A 553 34.15 -48.08 19.26
C VAL A 553 34.26 -49.07 20.41
N HIS A 554 34.07 -48.60 21.64
CA HIS A 554 33.89 -49.44 22.82
C HIS A 554 32.47 -49.29 23.37
N GLN A 555 31.97 -50.33 24.02
CA GLN A 555 30.67 -50.30 24.71
C GLN A 555 30.90 -50.18 26.21
N VAL A 556 30.19 -49.25 26.85
CA VAL A 556 30.15 -49.11 28.32
C VAL A 556 28.73 -49.40 28.75
N THR A 557 28.55 -50.24 29.76
CA THR A 557 27.22 -50.56 30.29
C THR A 557 26.62 -49.32 30.95
N ARG A 558 25.50 -48.83 30.43
CA ARG A 558 24.76 -47.67 30.98
C ARG A 558 23.37 -48.03 31.47
N SER A 559 22.80 -49.12 30.98
CA SER A 559 21.45 -49.57 31.32
C SER A 559 21.31 -51.09 31.32
N PHE A 560 20.20 -51.58 31.85
CA PHE A 560 19.82 -53.00 31.80
C PHE A 560 18.51 -53.15 31.02
N VAL A 561 18.27 -54.33 30.46
CA VAL A 561 16.96 -54.77 29.98
C VAL A 561 16.65 -56.11 30.62
N LEU A 562 15.45 -56.24 31.19
CA LEU A 562 14.97 -57.51 31.71
C LEU A 562 14.76 -58.47 30.54
N LEU A 563 15.48 -59.58 30.54
CA LEU A 563 15.46 -60.61 29.49
C LEU A 563 14.50 -61.75 29.85
N VAL A 564 14.54 -62.14 31.12
CA VAL A 564 13.64 -63.14 31.69
C VAL A 564 13.14 -62.58 33.01
N ASP A 565 11.82 -62.42 33.09
CA ASP A 565 11.14 -62.06 34.34
C ASP A 565 10.89 -63.30 35.20
N GLY A 566 10.83 -63.10 36.51
CA GLY A 566 10.34 -64.12 37.43
C GLY A 566 8.84 -64.32 37.30
N SER A 567 8.29 -65.35 37.95
CA SER A 567 6.84 -65.48 38.16
C SER A 567 6.47 -65.32 39.64
N ASP A 568 5.18 -65.16 39.91
CA ASP A 568 4.63 -65.28 41.26
C ASP A 568 5.04 -66.62 41.88
N VAL A 569 5.62 -66.58 43.08
CA VAL A 569 6.14 -67.77 43.77
C VAL A 569 5.38 -68.02 45.07
N TYR A 570 5.24 -69.30 45.43
CA TYR A 570 4.90 -69.67 46.79
C TYR A 570 6.06 -69.33 47.73
N SER A 571 5.77 -68.97 48.98
CA SER A 571 6.81 -68.67 49.97
C SER A 571 7.80 -69.84 50.08
N GLY A 572 9.10 -69.56 49.89
CA GLY A 572 10.18 -70.56 49.95
C GLY A 572 10.49 -71.28 48.63
N ALA A 573 9.73 -71.05 47.56
CA ALA A 573 10.06 -71.55 46.23
C ALA A 573 11.10 -70.63 45.54
N ALA A 574 11.95 -71.22 44.69
CA ALA A 574 12.83 -70.46 43.82
C ALA A 574 12.01 -69.73 42.75
N ILE A 575 12.42 -68.51 42.40
CA ILE A 575 11.82 -67.76 41.29
C ILE A 575 12.12 -68.50 39.99
N ALA A 576 11.06 -68.94 39.31
CA ALA A 576 11.12 -69.64 38.05
C ALA A 576 10.20 -68.95 37.02
N PRO A 577 10.62 -68.75 35.77
CA PRO A 577 11.96 -68.99 35.25
C PRO A 577 13.02 -68.06 35.90
N ALA A 578 14.29 -68.44 35.84
CA ALA A 578 15.39 -67.73 36.49
C ALA A 578 15.51 -66.29 35.96
N PRO A 579 15.45 -65.25 36.83
CA PRO A 579 15.56 -63.87 36.38
C PRO A 579 16.88 -63.60 35.66
N ALA A 580 16.81 -62.88 34.53
CA ALA A 580 18.00 -62.53 33.76
C ALA A 580 17.91 -61.10 33.23
N VAL A 581 19.01 -60.36 33.29
CA VAL A 581 19.13 -59.02 32.72
C VAL A 581 20.23 -58.98 31.65
N GLU A 582 19.95 -58.30 30.55
CA GLU A 582 20.92 -57.96 29.52
C GLU A 582 21.50 -56.57 29.78
N LEU A 583 22.82 -56.45 29.69
CA LEU A 583 23.56 -55.22 29.86
C LEU A 583 23.57 -54.47 28.52
N ARG A 584 23.18 -53.20 28.56
CA ARG A 584 23.09 -52.34 27.38
C ARG A 584 23.94 -51.08 27.52
N ASP A 585 24.49 -50.66 26.38
CA ASP A 585 25.27 -49.43 26.28
C ASP A 585 24.38 -48.17 26.21
N ALA A 586 25.00 -47.00 26.01
CA ALA A 586 24.28 -45.73 25.89
C ALA A 586 23.36 -45.66 24.64
N ALA A 587 23.67 -46.43 23.59
CA ALA A 587 22.87 -46.58 22.38
C ALA A 587 21.73 -47.60 22.55
N GLY A 588 21.61 -48.23 23.73
CA GLY A 588 20.63 -49.28 23.98
C GLY A 588 20.96 -50.58 23.23
N LEU A 589 22.19 -50.76 22.75
CA LEU A 589 22.67 -52.00 22.15
C LEU A 589 23.18 -52.94 23.24
N LYS A 590 23.06 -54.25 23.01
CA LYS A 590 23.64 -55.27 23.89
C LYS A 590 25.15 -55.08 23.99
N ASN A 591 25.66 -54.94 25.22
CA ASN A 591 27.09 -54.95 25.50
C ASN A 591 27.57 -56.41 25.64
N ALA A 592 27.77 -57.10 24.53
CA ALA A 592 28.12 -58.52 24.51
C ALA A 592 29.48 -58.82 25.16
N THR A 593 30.35 -57.81 25.31
CA THR A 593 31.66 -57.92 25.96
C THR A 593 31.62 -57.59 27.46
N ALA A 594 30.48 -57.16 27.99
CA ALA A 594 30.35 -56.82 29.41
C ALA A 594 30.61 -58.05 30.30
N THR A 595 31.50 -57.86 31.27
CA THR A 595 31.81 -58.81 32.35
C THR A 595 31.46 -58.24 33.73
N ASP A 596 30.69 -57.15 33.75
CA ASP A 596 30.32 -56.43 34.96
C ASP A 596 29.65 -57.37 35.98
N SER A 597 29.99 -57.19 37.26
CA SER A 597 29.32 -57.89 38.35
C SER A 597 27.96 -57.23 38.61
N VAL A 598 26.89 -57.97 38.34
CA VAL A 598 25.50 -57.51 38.56
C VAL A 598 24.99 -58.08 39.88
N THR A 599 24.56 -57.19 40.76
CA THR A 599 23.94 -57.54 42.04
C THR A 599 22.44 -57.30 41.99
N VAL A 600 21.65 -58.29 42.41
CA VAL A 600 20.22 -58.19 42.64
C VAL A 600 19.94 -57.95 44.13
N SER A 601 19.13 -56.96 44.42
CA SER A 601 18.70 -56.55 45.76
C SER A 601 17.20 -56.26 45.77
N GLY A 602 16.58 -56.03 46.93
CA GLY A 602 15.15 -55.69 46.99
C GLY A 602 14.74 -54.97 48.26
N TYR A 603 13.51 -54.45 48.24
CA TYR A 603 12.89 -53.73 49.34
C TYR A 603 11.73 -54.55 49.93
N LEU A 604 11.78 -54.81 51.24
CA LEU A 604 10.73 -55.45 52.04
C LEU A 604 10.52 -54.62 53.32
N ALA A 605 9.29 -54.21 53.61
CA ALA A 605 8.95 -53.41 54.79
C ALA A 605 9.05 -54.18 56.13
N ALA A 606 9.28 -55.51 56.10
CA ALA A 606 9.56 -56.33 57.29
C ALA A 606 10.50 -57.50 56.92
N VAL A 607 11.62 -57.59 57.64
CA VAL A 607 12.87 -58.39 57.46
C VAL A 607 12.75 -59.82 56.87
N GLN A 608 13.49 -60.09 55.77
CA GLN A 608 14.63 -61.03 55.60
C GLN A 608 15.32 -60.76 54.23
N PRO A 609 16.65 -60.91 54.07
CA PRO A 609 17.33 -60.76 52.79
C PRO A 609 16.92 -61.86 51.79
N PHE A 610 16.96 -61.57 50.49
CA PHE A 610 16.82 -62.60 49.45
C PHE A 610 17.83 -63.72 49.68
N GLY A 611 17.37 -64.97 49.63
CA GLY A 611 18.24 -66.15 49.68
C GLY A 611 18.69 -66.58 48.28
N GLY A 612 19.74 -67.41 48.22
CA GLY A 612 20.29 -67.91 46.95
C GLY A 612 21.44 -67.06 46.40
N THR A 613 21.66 -67.11 45.08
CA THR A 613 22.76 -66.37 44.41
C THR A 613 22.30 -64.97 44.02
N THR A 614 22.77 -63.94 44.73
CA THR A 614 22.33 -62.54 44.55
C THR A 614 23.32 -61.66 43.78
N THR A 615 24.48 -62.18 43.42
CA THR A 615 25.48 -61.47 42.61
C THR A 615 26.04 -62.42 41.57
N VAL A 616 26.02 -62.03 40.30
CA VAL A 616 26.54 -62.82 39.17
C VAL A 616 27.32 -61.91 38.22
N ALA A 617 28.41 -62.41 37.65
CA ALA A 617 29.10 -61.72 36.56
C ALA A 617 28.31 -61.92 35.25
N ALA A 618 28.18 -60.86 34.45
CA ALA A 618 27.60 -60.99 33.13
C ALA A 618 28.46 -61.89 32.23
N VAL A 619 27.82 -62.79 31.48
CA VAL A 619 28.46 -63.63 30.46
C VAL A 619 27.80 -63.30 29.12
N ALA A 620 28.62 -62.92 28.13
CA ALA A 620 28.14 -62.43 26.85
C ALA A 620 27.11 -61.28 26.98
N GLY A 621 27.28 -60.42 27.98
CA GLY A 621 26.37 -59.30 28.25
C GLY A 621 25.06 -59.67 28.94
N VAL A 622 24.91 -60.88 29.49
CA VAL A 622 23.71 -61.30 30.24
C VAL A 622 24.08 -61.80 31.64
N ALA A 623 23.39 -61.29 32.65
CA ALA A 623 23.48 -61.74 34.03
C ALA A 623 22.21 -62.52 34.40
N THR A 624 22.35 -63.84 34.62
CA THR A 624 21.25 -64.75 34.96
C THR A 624 21.37 -65.25 36.40
N PHE A 625 20.28 -65.19 37.16
CA PHE A 625 20.25 -65.51 38.59
C PHE A 625 19.47 -66.81 38.84
N PRO A 626 20.15 -67.95 39.02
CA PRO A 626 19.55 -69.28 38.85
C PRO A 626 18.67 -69.76 40.02
N ASN A 627 18.82 -69.19 41.22
CA ASN A 627 18.21 -69.75 42.44
C ASN A 627 17.84 -68.69 43.49
N ILE A 628 17.37 -67.51 43.07
CA ILE A 628 16.84 -66.51 44.00
C ILE A 628 15.61 -67.08 44.71
N VAL A 629 15.57 -67.02 46.05
CA VAL A 629 14.46 -67.49 46.88
C VAL A 629 13.92 -66.34 47.73
N VAL A 630 12.60 -66.26 47.84
CA VAL A 630 11.88 -65.30 48.69
C VAL A 630 11.15 -66.03 49.81
N THR A 631 11.42 -65.68 51.07
CA THR A 631 10.74 -66.26 52.25
C THR A 631 10.12 -65.14 53.08
N GLY A 632 8.82 -65.21 53.38
CA GLY A 632 8.13 -64.17 54.15
C GLY A 632 6.71 -64.55 54.57
N ARG A 633 6.21 -63.91 55.64
CA ARG A 633 4.83 -64.05 56.15
C ARG A 633 3.98 -62.89 55.60
N PRO A 634 3.03 -63.09 54.66
CA PRO A 634 2.34 -61.96 54.04
C PRO A 634 1.28 -61.37 54.98
N GLY A 635 1.27 -60.04 55.11
CA GLY A 635 0.07 -59.28 55.45
C GLY A 635 -0.76 -59.05 54.20
N TYR A 636 -2.07 -59.29 54.25
CA TYR A 636 -2.97 -59.15 53.11
C TYR A 636 -2.90 -57.74 52.49
N GLY A 637 -2.57 -57.65 51.19
CA GLY A 637 -2.83 -56.48 50.36
C GLY A 637 -1.68 -55.49 50.13
N GLN A 638 -0.43 -55.83 50.39
CA GLN A 638 0.72 -54.99 50.00
C GLN A 638 1.72 -55.78 49.12
N PRO A 639 2.36 -55.13 48.11
CA PRO A 639 3.40 -55.74 47.26
C PRO A 639 4.52 -56.35 48.10
N VAL A 640 4.91 -57.61 47.86
CA VAL A 640 5.79 -58.33 48.79
C VAL A 640 7.28 -58.35 48.39
N TYR A 641 7.69 -58.02 47.15
CA TYR A 641 9.09 -57.63 46.88
C TYR A 641 9.26 -56.98 45.49
N ALA A 642 10.37 -56.27 45.29
CA ALA A 642 10.87 -55.78 44.00
C ALA A 642 12.32 -56.24 43.79
N LEU A 643 12.70 -56.56 42.54
CA LEU A 643 14.08 -56.91 42.17
C LEU A 643 14.79 -55.66 41.61
N ILE A 644 15.88 -55.27 42.26
CA ILE A 644 16.69 -54.12 41.90
C ILE A 644 18.05 -54.64 41.45
N PHE A 645 18.35 -54.47 40.16
CA PHE A 645 19.62 -54.85 39.57
C PHE A 645 20.56 -53.65 39.53
N SER A 646 21.81 -53.88 39.90
CA SER A 646 22.84 -52.85 39.93
C SER A 646 24.19 -53.39 39.48
N ALA A 647 24.98 -52.57 38.78
CA ALA A 647 26.38 -52.82 38.47
C ALA A 647 27.14 -51.48 38.45
N PRO A 648 28.48 -51.47 38.65
CA PRO A 648 29.28 -50.25 38.59
C PRO A 648 29.14 -49.55 37.22
N GLY A 649 28.81 -48.25 37.20
CA GLY A 649 28.74 -47.45 35.96
C GLY A 649 27.41 -47.51 35.18
N ALA A 650 26.54 -48.47 35.48
CA ALA A 650 25.17 -48.51 34.96
C ALA A 650 24.23 -47.64 35.81
N THR A 651 23.25 -46.99 35.19
CA THR A 651 22.14 -46.40 35.94
C THR A 651 21.34 -47.52 36.61
N THR A 652 20.97 -47.35 37.89
CA THR A 652 20.12 -48.30 38.62
C THR A 652 18.77 -48.36 37.93
N LEU A 653 18.45 -49.51 37.33
CA LEU A 653 17.11 -49.76 36.80
C LEU A 653 16.25 -50.37 37.91
N ASN A 654 15.25 -49.61 38.35
CA ASN A 654 14.17 -50.15 39.18
C ASN A 654 13.26 -50.99 38.28
N VAL A 655 13.50 -52.29 38.22
CA VAL A 655 12.54 -53.23 37.64
C VAL A 655 11.49 -53.50 38.71
N ASN A 656 10.49 -52.62 38.79
CA ASN A 656 9.40 -52.74 39.75
C ASN A 656 8.37 -53.74 39.23
N VAL A 657 8.73 -55.03 39.18
CA VAL A 657 7.76 -56.10 38.93
C VAL A 657 7.27 -56.57 40.29
N ILE A 658 6.02 -56.22 40.58
CA ILE A 658 5.33 -56.63 41.80
C ILE A 658 4.92 -58.08 41.61
N HIS A 659 5.60 -58.99 42.29
CA HIS A 659 5.21 -60.39 42.38
C HIS A 659 4.50 -60.66 43.70
N ASN A 660 3.44 -61.44 43.64
CA ASN A 660 2.65 -61.82 44.79
C ASN A 660 3.08 -63.19 45.31
N VAL A 661 3.15 -63.32 46.65
CA VAL A 661 3.37 -64.60 47.33
C VAL A 661 2.03 -65.11 47.83
N TRP A 662 1.46 -66.11 47.14
CA TRP A 662 0.10 -66.59 47.38
C TRP A 662 0.01 -67.79 48.34
N LEU A 663 -1.10 -67.88 49.08
CA LEU A 663 -1.54 -69.07 49.81
C LEU A 663 -2.42 -69.96 48.89
N PRO A 664 -2.47 -71.30 49.06
CA PRO A 664 -3.27 -72.17 48.20
C PRO A 664 -4.79 -71.92 48.32
N GLY A 665 -5.50 -71.70 47.19
CA GLY A 665 -6.97 -71.76 47.10
C GLY A 665 -7.76 -70.45 46.94
N THR A 666 -7.11 -69.28 46.78
CA THR A 666 -7.77 -67.96 46.67
C THR A 666 -7.49 -67.23 45.35
N HIS A 667 -7.06 -67.95 44.30
CA HIS A 667 -6.55 -67.37 43.06
C HIS A 667 -7.48 -67.59 41.85
N PRO A 668 -7.73 -66.56 41.02
CA PRO A 668 -8.48 -66.68 39.76
C PRO A 668 -7.85 -67.67 38.78
N THR A 669 -8.66 -68.49 38.11
CA THR A 669 -8.17 -69.34 37.01
C THR A 669 -8.96 -69.19 35.72
N ASN A 670 -10.20 -68.71 35.76
CA ASN A 670 -11.05 -68.53 34.57
C ASN A 670 -11.92 -67.27 34.67
N ILE A 671 -12.46 -66.83 33.53
CA ILE A 671 -13.56 -65.88 33.46
C ILE A 671 -14.78 -66.51 32.78
N VAL A 672 -15.98 -66.14 33.21
CA VAL A 672 -17.24 -66.66 32.65
C VAL A 672 -18.22 -65.53 32.41
N VAL A 673 -18.95 -65.56 31.30
CA VAL A 673 -20.00 -64.58 31.01
C VAL A 673 -21.24 -64.92 31.83
N ALA A 674 -21.56 -64.08 32.80
CA ALA A 674 -22.74 -64.24 33.66
C ALA A 674 -24.00 -63.60 33.02
N ARG A 675 -23.82 -62.56 32.19
CA ARG A 675 -24.90 -61.97 31.38
C ARG A 675 -24.35 -61.58 30.01
N ALA A 676 -24.93 -62.13 28.94
CA ALA A 676 -24.55 -61.83 27.57
C ALA A 676 -25.11 -60.45 27.12
N PRO A 677 -24.41 -59.74 26.21
CA PRO A 677 -24.92 -58.51 25.62
C PRO A 677 -26.05 -58.79 24.61
N SER A 678 -27.06 -57.92 24.54
CA SER A 678 -28.16 -58.03 23.56
C SER A 678 -28.71 -56.67 23.14
N GLY A 679 -29.46 -56.64 22.04
CA GLY A 679 -30.02 -55.41 21.46
C GLY A 679 -28.98 -54.51 20.80
N ALA A 680 -28.08 -55.11 20.02
CA ALA A 680 -27.03 -54.39 19.31
C ALA A 680 -27.57 -53.64 18.10
N GLU A 681 -27.58 -52.31 18.20
CA GLU A 681 -27.86 -51.40 17.09
C GLU A 681 -26.63 -50.52 16.85
N SER A 682 -26.20 -50.40 15.58
CA SER A 682 -25.02 -49.63 15.22
C SER A 682 -25.14 -48.18 15.68
N GLY A 683 -24.17 -47.72 16.46
CA GLY A 683 -24.21 -46.36 17.00
C GLY A 683 -24.97 -46.22 18.33
N VAL A 684 -25.51 -47.30 18.90
CA VAL A 684 -26.32 -47.28 20.14
C VAL A 684 -25.79 -48.28 21.18
N PRO A 685 -25.74 -47.93 22.48
CA PRO A 685 -25.37 -48.86 23.53
C PRO A 685 -26.29 -50.10 23.57
N PHE A 686 -25.71 -51.26 23.88
CA PHE A 686 -26.49 -52.49 24.04
C PHE A 686 -27.61 -52.29 25.08
N THR A 687 -28.83 -52.71 24.74
CA THR A 687 -29.98 -52.61 25.65
C THR A 687 -29.80 -53.50 26.87
N THR A 688 -29.11 -54.63 26.72
CA THR A 688 -28.59 -55.42 27.84
C THR A 688 -27.07 -55.38 27.85
N GLN A 689 -26.50 -54.81 28.91
CA GLN A 689 -25.04 -54.71 29.07
C GLN A 689 -24.43 -56.00 29.65
N PRO A 690 -23.25 -56.43 29.20
CA PRO A 690 -22.66 -57.70 29.63
C PRO A 690 -22.13 -57.68 31.07
N ILE A 691 -22.12 -58.84 31.73
CA ILE A 691 -21.48 -59.07 33.02
C ILE A 691 -20.55 -60.29 32.90
N VAL A 692 -19.31 -60.16 33.38
CA VAL A 692 -18.30 -61.22 33.38
C VAL A 692 -17.81 -61.47 34.81
N ASN A 693 -17.86 -62.71 35.27
CA ASN A 693 -17.39 -63.12 36.59
C ASN A 693 -15.97 -63.70 36.50
N VAL A 694 -15.14 -63.41 37.50
CA VAL A 694 -13.81 -64.00 37.69
C VAL A 694 -13.92 -65.15 38.70
N VAL A 695 -13.54 -66.35 38.28
CA VAL A 695 -13.74 -67.58 39.06
C VAL A 695 -12.45 -68.38 39.23
N ASP A 696 -12.38 -69.18 40.29
CA ASP A 696 -11.29 -70.12 40.55
C ASP A 696 -11.43 -71.43 39.73
N ALA A 697 -10.52 -72.38 39.94
CA ALA A 697 -10.49 -73.65 39.20
C ALA A 697 -11.72 -74.53 39.45
N ARG A 698 -12.54 -74.20 40.46
CA ARG A 698 -13.77 -74.90 40.83
C ARG A 698 -15.03 -74.14 40.35
N GLY A 699 -14.86 -73.00 39.68
CA GLY A 699 -15.96 -72.17 39.19
C GLY A 699 -16.57 -71.26 40.26
N VAL A 700 -15.92 -71.06 41.42
CA VAL A 700 -16.40 -70.18 42.48
C VAL A 700 -15.89 -68.75 42.25
N ILE A 701 -16.75 -67.74 42.43
CA ILE A 701 -16.35 -66.33 42.30
C ILE A 701 -15.23 -66.02 43.30
N VAL A 702 -14.13 -65.48 42.78
CA VAL A 702 -13.03 -65.03 43.61
C VAL A 702 -13.38 -63.63 44.13
N ALA A 703 -13.89 -63.54 45.35
CA ALA A 703 -14.37 -62.29 45.94
C ALA A 703 -13.27 -61.22 46.10
N SER A 704 -12.00 -61.59 46.08
CA SER A 704 -10.86 -60.67 46.07
C SER A 704 -10.43 -60.23 44.66
N ALA A 705 -11.01 -60.79 43.59
CA ALA A 705 -10.59 -60.49 42.23
C ALA A 705 -11.03 -59.09 41.79
N ASN A 706 -10.06 -58.34 41.28
CA ASN A 706 -10.20 -56.98 40.77
C ASN A 706 -9.71 -56.85 39.31
N ASN A 707 -9.72 -57.96 38.57
CA ASN A 707 -9.25 -58.01 37.18
C ASN A 707 -9.99 -57.01 36.29
N VAL A 708 -9.26 -56.33 35.42
CA VAL A 708 -9.85 -55.54 34.33
C VAL A 708 -10.20 -56.50 33.19
N ILE A 709 -11.49 -56.65 32.93
CA ILE A 709 -12.00 -57.43 31.81
C ILE A 709 -12.18 -56.50 30.62
N THR A 710 -11.50 -56.81 29.51
CA THR A 710 -11.58 -56.07 28.25
C THR A 710 -12.42 -56.84 27.24
N ALA A 711 -13.39 -56.16 26.64
CA ALA A 711 -14.18 -56.65 25.51
C ALA A 711 -13.49 -56.28 24.19
N SER A 712 -13.44 -57.21 23.25
CA SER A 712 -12.93 -57.03 21.89
C SER A 712 -13.86 -57.71 20.88
N VAL A 713 -13.72 -57.38 19.59
CA VAL A 713 -14.40 -58.11 18.50
C VAL A 713 -13.38 -59.03 17.84
N THR A 714 -13.70 -60.33 17.78
CA THR A 714 -12.81 -61.35 17.19
C THR A 714 -13.41 -62.04 15.96
N GLY A 715 -14.68 -61.76 15.65
CA GLY A 715 -15.33 -62.17 14.41
C GLY A 715 -16.40 -61.16 14.01
N GLY A 716 -16.58 -60.93 12.71
CA GLY A 716 -17.42 -59.84 12.18
C GLY A 716 -16.63 -58.56 11.90
N THR A 717 -17.32 -57.51 11.43
CA THR A 717 -16.73 -56.22 11.03
C THR A 717 -17.08 -55.07 11.96
N GLY A 718 -17.85 -55.35 13.03
CA GLY A 718 -18.21 -54.35 14.03
C GLY A 718 -17.02 -53.88 14.85
N GLN A 719 -17.04 -52.62 15.24
CA GLN A 719 -16.06 -51.96 16.10
C GLN A 719 -16.71 -51.62 17.43
N LEU A 720 -16.08 -52.02 18.54
CA LEU A 720 -16.57 -51.65 19.88
C LEU A 720 -16.29 -50.18 20.18
N VAL A 721 -17.27 -49.53 20.80
CA VAL A 721 -17.22 -48.14 21.27
C VAL A 721 -17.86 -48.06 22.67
N GLY A 722 -17.56 -47.01 23.43
CA GLY A 722 -18.01 -46.85 24.80
C GLY A 722 -17.09 -47.53 25.81
N THR A 723 -17.63 -48.07 26.91
CA THR A 723 -16.81 -48.68 27.96
C THR A 723 -16.39 -50.08 27.57
N VAL A 724 -15.27 -50.19 26.85
CA VAL A 724 -14.72 -51.47 26.36
C VAL A 724 -13.95 -52.26 27.42
N ALA A 725 -13.77 -51.73 28.62
CA ALA A 725 -13.16 -52.42 29.74
C ALA A 725 -13.91 -52.15 31.05
N ALA A 726 -14.13 -53.19 31.86
CA ALA A 726 -14.77 -53.09 33.17
C ALA A 726 -13.91 -53.78 34.23
N THR A 727 -13.71 -53.13 35.37
CA THR A 727 -12.96 -53.71 36.49
C THR A 727 -13.88 -54.57 37.35
N ALA A 728 -13.46 -55.79 37.68
CA ALA A 728 -14.21 -56.65 38.58
C ALA A 728 -14.27 -56.04 39.98
N ALA A 729 -15.46 -55.95 40.56
CA ALA A 729 -15.67 -55.64 41.97
C ALA A 729 -16.25 -56.88 42.65
N SER A 730 -15.58 -57.35 43.70
CA SER A 730 -15.91 -58.63 44.34
C SER A 730 -15.96 -59.81 43.35
N GLY A 731 -15.09 -59.80 42.33
CA GLY A 731 -15.05 -60.81 41.27
C GLY A 731 -16.11 -60.67 40.17
N VAL A 732 -16.87 -59.56 40.11
CA VAL A 732 -17.89 -59.31 39.07
C VAL A 732 -17.58 -58.03 38.29
N ALA A 733 -17.32 -58.15 36.98
CA ALA A 733 -17.11 -57.03 36.06
C ALA A 733 -18.41 -56.72 35.30
N SER A 734 -19.00 -55.54 35.57
CA SER A 734 -20.21 -55.07 34.90
C SER A 734 -19.88 -53.96 33.90
N PHE A 735 -20.22 -54.18 32.63
CA PHE A 735 -20.05 -53.17 31.60
C PHE A 735 -21.21 -52.18 31.62
N THR A 736 -20.91 -50.92 31.29
CA THR A 736 -21.91 -49.84 31.17
C THR A 736 -21.66 -49.13 29.86
N ASN A 737 -22.68 -48.81 29.07
CA ASN A 737 -22.48 -48.07 27.82
C ASN A 737 -21.56 -48.76 26.78
N LEU A 738 -21.43 -50.09 26.81
CA LEU A 738 -20.77 -50.84 25.75
C LEU A 738 -21.67 -50.85 24.51
N GLN A 739 -21.07 -50.56 23.36
CA GLN A 739 -21.73 -50.34 22.08
C GLN A 739 -20.91 -50.97 20.95
N LEU A 740 -21.58 -51.27 19.83
CA LEU A 740 -20.96 -51.73 18.60
C LEU A 740 -21.34 -50.79 17.43
N ASN A 741 -20.38 -50.40 16.62
CA ASN A 741 -20.57 -49.64 15.38
C ASN A 741 -20.18 -50.51 14.19
N GLY A 742 -20.99 -50.56 13.14
CA GLY A 742 -20.66 -51.36 11.97
C GLY A 742 -21.84 -51.66 11.07
N VAL A 743 -21.57 -52.37 9.97
CA VAL A 743 -22.61 -52.86 9.06
C VAL A 743 -23.46 -53.95 9.72
N ALA A 744 -24.74 -54.03 9.34
CA ALA A 744 -25.64 -55.05 9.87
C ALA A 744 -25.08 -56.46 9.59
N GLY A 745 -25.05 -57.33 10.61
CA GLY A 745 -24.44 -58.65 10.51
C GLY A 745 -24.05 -59.27 11.85
N GLY A 746 -23.59 -60.53 11.80
CA GLY A 746 -23.12 -61.26 12.98
C GLY A 746 -21.72 -60.81 13.41
N ASN A 747 -21.55 -60.59 14.71
CA ASN A 747 -20.28 -60.26 15.35
C ASN A 747 -20.02 -61.23 16.51
N THR A 748 -18.76 -61.42 16.89
CA THR A 748 -18.34 -62.23 18.04
C THR A 748 -17.51 -61.36 18.97
N LEU A 749 -18.03 -61.11 20.18
CA LEU A 749 -17.33 -60.40 21.23
C LEU A 749 -16.49 -61.38 22.04
N THR A 750 -15.26 -61.00 22.35
CA THR A 750 -14.36 -61.73 23.25
C THR A 750 -14.10 -60.90 24.49
N PHE A 751 -14.30 -61.50 25.65
CA PHE A 751 -13.90 -60.93 26.93
C PHE A 751 -12.60 -61.59 27.37
N SER A 752 -11.63 -60.77 27.78
CA SER A 752 -10.30 -61.24 28.16
C SER A 752 -9.74 -60.41 29.31
N THR A 753 -8.84 -61.02 30.05
CA THR A 753 -8.00 -60.38 31.08
C THR A 753 -6.64 -61.05 31.03
N PRO A 754 -5.53 -60.37 31.38
CA PRO A 754 -4.23 -61.00 31.44
C PRO A 754 -4.25 -62.31 32.24
N ASN A 755 -3.52 -63.30 31.73
CA ASN A 755 -3.24 -64.58 32.39
C ASN A 755 -4.43 -65.51 32.66
N LEU A 756 -5.65 -65.21 32.18
CA LEU A 756 -6.80 -66.12 32.22
C LEU A 756 -7.32 -66.42 30.81
N PRO A 757 -7.87 -67.62 30.55
CA PRO A 757 -8.50 -67.95 29.26
C PRO A 757 -9.63 -66.98 28.91
N SER A 758 -9.73 -66.56 27.65
CA SER A 758 -10.79 -65.68 27.17
C SER A 758 -12.11 -66.42 26.91
N VAL A 759 -13.22 -65.69 26.90
CA VAL A 759 -14.56 -66.22 26.63
C VAL A 759 -15.25 -65.41 25.52
N THR A 760 -15.93 -66.09 24.59
CA THR A 760 -16.54 -65.46 23.41
C THR A 760 -18.07 -65.54 23.42
N VAL A 761 -18.73 -64.55 22.83
CA VAL A 761 -20.21 -64.46 22.73
C VAL A 761 -20.62 -63.88 21.36
N PRO A 762 -21.53 -64.54 20.61
CA PRO A 762 -22.06 -63.98 19.36
C PRO A 762 -23.09 -62.89 19.62
N VAL A 763 -23.10 -61.85 18.77
CA VAL A 763 -23.99 -60.69 18.82
C VAL A 763 -24.41 -60.32 17.40
N ALA A 764 -25.71 -60.27 17.13
CA ALA A 764 -26.24 -59.79 15.84
C ALA A 764 -26.43 -58.27 15.88
N LEU A 765 -25.75 -57.55 14.99
CA LEU A 765 -25.83 -56.10 14.86
C LEU A 765 -26.89 -55.71 13.83
N THR A 766 -27.79 -54.80 14.19
CA THR A 766 -28.73 -54.15 13.27
C THR A 766 -28.29 -52.73 12.93
N GLN A 767 -28.72 -52.22 11.78
CA GLN A 767 -28.61 -50.81 11.42
C GLN A 767 -30.00 -50.21 11.26
N THR A 768 -30.18 -48.98 11.72
CA THR A 768 -31.44 -48.24 11.58
C THR A 768 -31.10 -46.80 11.17
N VAL A 769 -31.84 -46.26 10.20
CA VAL A 769 -31.62 -44.90 9.70
C VAL A 769 -31.96 -43.91 10.80
N ARG A 770 -31.01 -43.02 11.11
CA ARG A 770 -31.16 -41.94 12.10
C ARG A 770 -30.65 -40.60 11.61
N GLN A 771 -30.03 -40.56 10.45
CA GLN A 771 -29.45 -39.36 9.85
C GLN A 771 -29.76 -39.32 8.35
N LEU A 772 -30.08 -38.13 7.86
CA LEU A 772 -30.23 -37.83 6.44
C LEU A 772 -29.15 -36.80 6.07
N VAL A 773 -28.26 -37.15 5.15
CA VAL A 773 -27.08 -36.33 4.82
C VAL A 773 -27.03 -36.03 3.33
N ILE A 774 -26.79 -34.77 2.96
CA ILE A 774 -26.57 -34.38 1.56
C ILE A 774 -25.10 -34.67 1.20
N THR A 775 -24.87 -35.59 0.28
CA THR A 775 -23.53 -35.97 -0.20
C THR A 775 -23.15 -35.25 -1.50
N THR A 776 -24.14 -34.86 -2.30
CA THR A 776 -23.97 -33.95 -3.44
C THR A 776 -24.96 -32.81 -3.33
N GLN A 777 -24.47 -31.58 -3.25
CA GLN A 777 -25.30 -30.38 -3.22
C GLN A 777 -25.90 -30.08 -4.61
N PRO A 778 -27.09 -29.47 -4.73
CA PRO A 778 -27.53 -28.85 -5.97
C PRO A 778 -26.55 -27.75 -6.42
N SER A 779 -26.58 -27.37 -7.70
CA SER A 779 -25.86 -26.20 -8.22
C SER A 779 -26.07 -24.98 -7.33
N ALA A 780 -24.99 -24.26 -7.01
CA ALA A 780 -25.05 -23.02 -6.23
C ALA A 780 -25.81 -21.89 -6.94
N THR A 781 -25.98 -22.00 -8.26
CA THR A 781 -26.77 -21.10 -9.10
C THR A 781 -27.75 -21.90 -9.95
N ALA A 782 -28.94 -21.37 -10.16
CA ALA A 782 -29.92 -21.95 -11.07
C ALA A 782 -30.58 -20.87 -11.93
N THR A 783 -30.83 -21.18 -13.19
CA THR A 783 -31.69 -20.34 -14.03
C THR A 783 -33.13 -20.75 -13.81
N SER A 784 -34.04 -19.78 -13.65
CA SER A 784 -35.47 -20.01 -13.45
C SER A 784 -36.02 -21.01 -14.49
N GLY A 785 -36.59 -22.12 -14.01
CA GLY A 785 -37.16 -23.20 -14.83
C GLY A 785 -36.17 -24.23 -15.39
N VAL A 786 -34.86 -24.08 -15.19
CA VAL A 786 -33.83 -24.98 -15.73
C VAL A 786 -33.40 -26.02 -14.67
N PRO A 787 -33.19 -27.31 -15.05
CA PRO A 787 -32.69 -28.33 -14.12
C PRO A 787 -31.29 -28.05 -13.58
N PHE A 788 -31.05 -28.38 -12.30
CA PHE A 788 -29.72 -28.28 -11.70
C PHE A 788 -28.68 -29.21 -12.36
N THR A 789 -27.43 -28.75 -12.40
CA THR A 789 -26.25 -29.51 -12.83
C THR A 789 -25.05 -29.12 -11.92
N PRO A 790 -24.75 -29.84 -10.83
CA PRO A 790 -25.21 -31.18 -10.43
C PRO A 790 -26.58 -31.23 -9.71
N GLN A 791 -27.23 -32.40 -9.75
CA GLN A 791 -28.46 -32.70 -9.00
C GLN A 791 -28.14 -33.16 -7.56
N PRO A 792 -29.04 -32.91 -6.58
CA PRO A 792 -28.86 -33.35 -5.21
C PRO A 792 -28.78 -34.88 -5.05
N VAL A 793 -27.85 -35.33 -4.20
CA VAL A 793 -27.75 -36.74 -3.77
C VAL A 793 -27.70 -36.78 -2.25
N LEU A 794 -28.51 -37.67 -1.66
CA LEU A 794 -28.64 -37.84 -0.23
C LEU A 794 -28.35 -39.28 0.19
N GLU A 795 -27.77 -39.44 1.37
CA GLU A 795 -27.43 -40.72 1.97
C GLU A 795 -28.12 -40.88 3.32
N LEU A 796 -28.73 -42.05 3.53
CA LEU A 796 -29.40 -42.44 4.76
C LEU A 796 -28.39 -43.17 5.64
N ARG A 797 -28.11 -42.60 6.81
CA ARG A 797 -27.06 -43.05 7.72
C ARG A 797 -27.62 -43.43 9.08
N ASP A 798 -26.94 -44.35 9.77
CA ASP A 798 -27.28 -44.78 11.13
C ASP A 798 -26.78 -43.80 12.20
N ALA A 799 -26.95 -44.14 13.49
CA ALA A 799 -26.43 -43.33 14.61
C ALA A 799 -24.89 -43.22 14.62
N ALA A 800 -24.18 -44.18 14.03
CA ALA A 800 -22.72 -44.17 13.91
C ALA A 800 -22.24 -43.34 12.70
N GLY A 801 -23.15 -42.77 11.91
CA GLY A 801 -22.83 -42.03 10.68
C GLY A 801 -22.46 -42.91 9.49
N LEU A 802 -22.75 -44.22 9.58
CA LEU A 802 -22.49 -45.20 8.51
C LEU A 802 -23.71 -45.33 7.60
N ARG A 803 -23.47 -45.57 6.31
CA ARG A 803 -24.53 -45.80 5.30
C ARG A 803 -25.37 -47.02 5.67
N VAL A 804 -26.69 -46.85 5.72
CA VAL A 804 -27.62 -47.97 5.89
C VAL A 804 -27.93 -48.57 4.53
N ALA A 805 -27.13 -49.55 4.13
CA ALA A 805 -27.19 -50.14 2.78
C ALA A 805 -28.52 -50.86 2.46
N THR A 806 -29.34 -51.15 3.47
CA THR A 806 -30.66 -51.78 3.33
C THR A 806 -31.81 -50.78 3.30
N ALA A 807 -31.55 -49.49 3.49
CA ALA A 807 -32.58 -48.46 3.52
C ALA A 807 -33.15 -48.20 2.12
N THR A 808 -34.48 -48.15 2.03
CA THR A 808 -35.23 -47.92 0.79
C THR A 808 -36.25 -46.78 0.92
N ASP A 809 -36.09 -45.93 1.94
CA ASP A 809 -37.06 -44.92 2.32
C ASP A 809 -37.22 -43.82 1.26
N ALA A 810 -38.39 -43.18 1.24
CA ALA A 810 -38.72 -42.09 0.32
C ALA A 810 -38.18 -40.77 0.85
N VAL A 811 -37.28 -40.12 0.10
CA VAL A 811 -36.77 -38.78 0.40
C VAL A 811 -37.54 -37.77 -0.43
N THR A 812 -38.15 -36.78 0.22
CA THR A 812 -38.92 -35.70 -0.42
C THR A 812 -38.16 -34.37 -0.34
N ALA A 813 -37.97 -33.72 -1.49
CA ALA A 813 -37.44 -32.36 -1.62
C ALA A 813 -38.57 -31.32 -1.59
N SER A 814 -38.31 -30.18 -0.97
CA SER A 814 -39.23 -29.04 -0.87
C SER A 814 -38.43 -27.75 -0.77
N VAL A 815 -39.07 -26.58 -0.96
CA VAL A 815 -38.42 -25.30 -0.72
C VAL A 815 -38.42 -25.01 0.78
N ALA A 816 -37.24 -24.83 1.37
CA ALA A 816 -37.07 -24.53 2.79
C ALA A 816 -37.13 -23.02 3.07
N SER A 817 -36.56 -22.21 2.18
CA SER A 817 -36.57 -20.75 2.27
C SER A 817 -36.52 -20.13 0.89
N GLY A 818 -37.05 -18.91 0.74
CA GLY A 818 -37.14 -18.19 -0.53
C GLY A 818 -38.57 -18.18 -1.09
N THR A 819 -38.76 -17.50 -2.21
CA THR A 819 -40.08 -17.32 -2.86
C THR A 819 -40.21 -18.10 -4.17
N THR A 820 -39.24 -18.95 -4.50
CA THR A 820 -39.26 -19.78 -5.71
C THR A 820 -40.15 -21.00 -5.54
N THR A 821 -40.60 -21.58 -6.65
CA THR A 821 -41.37 -22.82 -6.68
C THR A 821 -40.49 -23.98 -7.14
N LEU A 822 -40.54 -25.12 -6.45
CA LEU A 822 -39.83 -26.34 -6.85
C LEU A 822 -40.59 -27.06 -7.97
N GLY A 823 -39.88 -27.38 -9.06
CA GLY A 823 -40.36 -28.23 -10.14
C GLY A 823 -39.55 -29.53 -10.25
N GLY A 824 -40.04 -30.48 -11.06
CA GLY A 824 -39.41 -31.79 -11.26
C GLY A 824 -39.92 -32.88 -10.31
N VAL A 825 -39.19 -34.00 -10.22
CA VAL A 825 -39.56 -35.16 -9.36
C VAL A 825 -39.11 -34.90 -7.94
N ALA A 826 -40.01 -34.37 -7.12
CA ALA A 826 -39.73 -33.96 -5.74
C ALA A 826 -39.62 -35.12 -4.73
N THR A 827 -39.85 -36.37 -5.09
CA THR A 827 -39.71 -37.51 -4.16
C THR A 827 -39.02 -38.69 -4.84
N VAL A 828 -37.99 -39.25 -4.20
CA VAL A 828 -37.19 -40.37 -4.71
C VAL A 828 -36.96 -41.39 -3.60
N ASN A 829 -37.18 -42.67 -3.88
CA ASN A 829 -36.83 -43.75 -2.97
C ASN A 829 -35.32 -44.01 -2.97
N ALA A 830 -34.74 -44.20 -1.80
CA ALA A 830 -33.34 -44.57 -1.67
C ALA A 830 -33.08 -45.97 -2.28
N VAL A 831 -31.96 -46.12 -2.99
CA VAL A 831 -31.45 -47.42 -3.45
C VAL A 831 -30.16 -47.71 -2.71
N ALA A 832 -30.20 -48.80 -1.94
CA ALA A 832 -29.17 -49.15 -0.99
C ALA A 832 -28.84 -48.03 0.02
N GLY A 833 -29.80 -47.18 0.40
CA GLY A 833 -29.56 -46.05 1.29
C GLY A 833 -29.02 -44.77 0.63
N VAL A 834 -29.08 -44.65 -0.70
CA VAL A 834 -28.81 -43.38 -1.41
C VAL A 834 -30.02 -42.96 -2.25
N ALA A 835 -30.51 -41.74 -2.03
CA ALA A 835 -31.53 -41.09 -2.83
C ALA A 835 -30.89 -40.09 -3.81
N THR A 836 -30.99 -40.38 -5.10
CA THR A 836 -30.41 -39.56 -6.18
C THR A 836 -31.52 -38.83 -6.92
N PHE A 837 -31.59 -37.51 -6.78
CA PHE A 837 -32.60 -36.70 -7.47
C PHE A 837 -32.22 -36.47 -8.93
N SER A 838 -33.25 -36.34 -9.78
CA SER A 838 -33.06 -35.94 -11.18
C SER A 838 -34.16 -34.98 -11.62
N GLY A 839 -33.81 -34.04 -12.50
CA GLY A 839 -34.75 -33.10 -13.10
C GLY A 839 -35.35 -32.07 -12.14
N LEU A 840 -34.81 -31.88 -10.93
CA LEU A 840 -35.27 -30.80 -10.05
C LEU A 840 -34.93 -29.43 -10.65
N THR A 841 -35.90 -28.52 -10.66
CA THR A 841 -35.81 -27.14 -11.15
C THR A 841 -36.32 -26.16 -10.08
N LEU A 842 -35.91 -24.89 -10.15
CA LEU A 842 -36.52 -23.80 -9.38
C LEU A 842 -37.06 -22.73 -10.33
N THR A 843 -38.29 -22.29 -10.11
CA THR A 843 -38.91 -21.18 -10.85
C THR A 843 -39.06 -19.97 -9.94
N GLY A 844 -38.59 -18.80 -10.39
CA GLY A 844 -38.61 -17.55 -9.64
C GLY A 844 -37.24 -16.86 -9.63
N SER A 845 -36.97 -16.05 -8.62
CA SER A 845 -35.70 -15.32 -8.47
C SER A 845 -35.27 -15.19 -7.01
N GLY A 846 -33.98 -15.04 -6.77
CA GLY A 846 -33.42 -14.79 -5.44
C GLY A 846 -32.82 -16.04 -4.78
N ALA A 847 -32.26 -15.85 -3.59
CA ALA A 847 -31.60 -16.93 -2.84
C ALA A 847 -32.63 -17.90 -2.24
N THR A 848 -32.49 -19.18 -2.54
CA THR A 848 -33.40 -20.25 -2.14
C THR A 848 -32.62 -21.39 -1.50
N THR A 849 -33.19 -22.07 -0.51
CA THR A 849 -32.66 -23.36 -0.02
C THR A 849 -33.70 -24.46 -0.17
N LEU A 850 -33.24 -25.69 -0.38
CA LEU A 850 -34.10 -26.88 -0.43
C LEU A 850 -34.04 -27.63 0.89
N ALA A 851 -35.19 -28.10 1.37
CA ALA A 851 -35.28 -29.07 2.46
C ALA A 851 -35.57 -30.44 1.89
N PHE A 852 -34.80 -31.42 2.34
CA PHE A 852 -35.01 -32.83 2.09
C PHE A 852 -35.49 -33.51 3.37
N ALA A 853 -36.48 -34.37 3.23
CA ALA A 853 -37.14 -35.03 4.34
C ALA A 853 -37.28 -36.52 4.08
N ASP A 854 -36.96 -37.32 5.11
CA ASP A 854 -37.33 -38.73 5.23
C ASP A 854 -37.99 -38.90 6.61
N GLY A 855 -39.32 -39.05 6.64
CA GLY A 855 -40.10 -39.05 7.88
C GLY A 855 -39.88 -37.78 8.73
N ALA A 856 -39.21 -37.92 9.88
CA ALA A 856 -38.82 -36.81 10.78
C ALA A 856 -37.40 -36.27 10.52
N LEU A 857 -36.58 -36.97 9.74
CA LEU A 857 -35.21 -36.57 9.42
C LEU A 857 -35.21 -35.43 8.41
N ARG A 858 -34.32 -34.45 8.59
CA ARG A 858 -34.24 -33.25 7.75
C ARG A 858 -32.80 -32.99 7.34
N ALA A 859 -32.61 -32.57 6.10
CA ALA A 859 -31.37 -32.00 5.60
C ALA A 859 -31.67 -30.77 4.74
N THR A 860 -30.90 -29.71 4.87
CA THR A 860 -31.09 -28.47 4.12
C THR A 860 -29.91 -28.23 3.20
N SER A 861 -30.18 -27.90 1.92
CA SER A 861 -29.14 -27.56 0.97
C SER A 861 -28.44 -26.26 1.34
N ASN A 862 -27.28 -26.03 0.72
CA ASN A 862 -26.71 -24.68 0.64
C ASN A 862 -27.65 -23.73 -0.13
N ALA A 863 -27.42 -22.42 0.02
CA ALA A 863 -28.16 -21.41 -0.72
C ALA A 863 -27.91 -21.51 -2.24
N ILE A 864 -28.99 -21.49 -3.00
CA ILE A 864 -29.04 -21.54 -4.46
C ILE A 864 -29.48 -20.15 -4.94
N ALA A 865 -28.62 -19.46 -5.69
CA ALA A 865 -28.97 -18.19 -6.30
C ALA A 865 -29.77 -18.45 -7.59
N VAL A 866 -31.07 -18.15 -7.57
CA VAL A 866 -31.94 -18.31 -8.75
C VAL A 866 -31.99 -17.02 -9.54
N THR A 867 -31.53 -17.06 -10.80
CA THR A 867 -31.51 -15.91 -11.72
C THR A 867 -32.56 -16.05 -12.80
N GLN A 868 -33.19 -14.93 -13.17
CA GLN A 868 -34.10 -14.88 -14.31
C GLN A 868 -33.32 -14.81 -15.63
N PRO A 869 -33.88 -15.29 -16.74
CA PRO A 869 -33.35 -15.01 -18.08
C PRO A 869 -33.37 -13.51 -18.39
N THR A 870 -32.33 -13.01 -19.06
CA THR A 870 -32.19 -11.59 -19.44
C THR A 870 -33.34 -11.16 -20.35
N VAL A 871 -34.10 -10.13 -19.95
CA VAL A 871 -35.16 -9.53 -20.77
C VAL A 871 -34.52 -8.76 -21.93
N VAL A 872 -34.92 -9.06 -23.17
CA VAL A 872 -34.44 -8.39 -24.38
C VAL A 872 -34.95 -6.94 -24.39
N THR A 873 -34.05 -5.96 -24.35
CA THR A 873 -34.39 -4.51 -24.30
C THR A 873 -34.58 -3.88 -25.69
N THR A 874 -34.36 -4.63 -26.77
CA THR A 874 -34.59 -4.16 -28.14
C THR A 874 -35.62 -5.05 -28.83
N ALA A 875 -36.84 -4.56 -28.92
CA ALA A 875 -37.93 -5.22 -29.62
C ALA A 875 -38.75 -4.21 -30.44
N ALA A 876 -39.36 -4.67 -31.53
CA ALA A 876 -40.48 -3.95 -32.13
C ALA A 876 -41.65 -3.94 -31.12
N LEU A 877 -42.32 -2.80 -30.95
CA LEU A 877 -43.48 -2.68 -30.08
C LEU A 877 -44.75 -2.71 -30.93
N VAL A 878 -45.62 -3.69 -30.70
CA VAL A 878 -46.88 -3.85 -31.43
C VAL A 878 -48.00 -3.99 -30.41
N ARG A 879 -49.01 -3.11 -30.46
CA ARG A 879 -50.09 -3.17 -29.49
C ARG A 879 -51.07 -4.30 -29.77
N GLY A 880 -51.63 -4.35 -30.98
CA GLY A 880 -52.68 -5.28 -31.39
C GLY A 880 -52.22 -6.28 -32.45
N ASP A 881 -53.08 -6.55 -33.46
CA ASP A 881 -52.92 -7.61 -34.45
C ASP A 881 -51.51 -7.76 -35.02
N LEU A 882 -50.99 -8.99 -34.92
CA LEU A 882 -49.68 -9.39 -35.44
C LEU A 882 -49.80 -10.57 -36.43
N SER A 883 -49.47 -10.29 -37.69
CA SER A 883 -49.44 -11.30 -38.75
C SER A 883 -48.08 -11.31 -39.45
N ILE A 884 -47.35 -12.42 -39.33
CA ILE A 884 -46.02 -12.59 -39.96
C ILE A 884 -46.06 -13.77 -40.94
N ASN A 885 -45.77 -13.45 -42.20
CA ASN A 885 -45.59 -14.39 -43.31
C ASN A 885 -44.25 -14.14 -44.04
N GLY A 886 -43.35 -13.34 -43.44
CA GLY A 886 -41.99 -13.06 -43.94
C GLY A 886 -40.94 -13.24 -42.83
N THR A 887 -39.83 -12.51 -42.90
CA THR A 887 -38.76 -12.58 -41.89
C THR A 887 -38.74 -11.35 -40.98
N LEU A 888 -38.83 -11.57 -39.68
CA LEU A 888 -38.46 -10.60 -38.65
C LEU A 888 -37.12 -11.04 -38.05
N ASP A 889 -36.07 -10.30 -38.36
CA ASP A 889 -34.74 -10.49 -37.79
C ASP A 889 -34.57 -9.59 -36.56
N GLY A 890 -34.74 -10.17 -35.38
CA GLY A 890 -34.78 -9.46 -34.10
C GLY A 890 -35.91 -9.94 -33.19
N SER A 891 -36.19 -9.17 -32.13
CA SER A 891 -37.26 -9.48 -31.17
C SER A 891 -38.46 -8.55 -31.35
N LEU A 892 -39.62 -9.00 -30.90
CA LEU A 892 -40.87 -8.26 -30.92
C LEU A 892 -41.58 -8.42 -29.58
N GLN A 893 -42.16 -7.34 -29.08
CA GLN A 893 -43.04 -7.34 -27.93
C GLN A 893 -44.47 -6.97 -28.34
N LEU A 894 -45.39 -7.88 -28.06
CA LEU A 894 -46.82 -7.64 -28.12
C LEU A 894 -47.26 -6.96 -26.82
N LEU A 895 -48.11 -5.93 -26.90
CA LEU A 895 -48.54 -5.14 -25.74
C LEU A 895 -49.95 -5.51 -25.25
N SER A 896 -50.80 -6.11 -26.09
CA SER A 896 -52.08 -6.69 -25.70
C SER A 896 -52.05 -8.22 -25.82
N GLY A 897 -53.02 -8.91 -25.21
CA GLY A 897 -53.19 -10.36 -25.34
C GLY A 897 -54.04 -10.70 -26.56
N GLU A 898 -53.54 -10.41 -27.75
CA GLU A 898 -54.22 -10.70 -29.02
C GLU A 898 -53.58 -11.88 -29.75
N ASP A 899 -54.37 -12.58 -30.56
CA ASP A 899 -53.92 -13.78 -31.26
C ASP A 899 -52.76 -13.47 -32.21
N VAL A 900 -51.68 -14.24 -32.11
CA VAL A 900 -50.49 -14.10 -32.95
C VAL A 900 -50.46 -15.24 -33.95
N THR A 901 -50.32 -14.92 -35.24
CA THR A 901 -50.17 -15.94 -36.28
C THR A 901 -48.87 -15.80 -37.05
N LEU A 902 -48.03 -16.85 -37.00
CA LEU A 902 -46.88 -17.04 -37.89
C LEU A 902 -47.22 -18.09 -38.95
N ASN A 903 -47.24 -17.69 -40.22
CA ASN A 903 -47.70 -18.53 -41.33
C ASN A 903 -46.57 -18.92 -42.29
N GLY A 904 -46.79 -20.01 -43.04
CA GLY A 904 -45.92 -20.42 -44.14
C GLY A 904 -44.48 -20.73 -43.68
N GLY A 905 -43.52 -19.97 -44.20
CA GLY A 905 -42.09 -20.03 -43.86
C GLY A 905 -41.62 -18.89 -42.94
N ALA A 906 -42.54 -18.26 -42.20
CA ALA A 906 -42.24 -17.14 -41.33
C ALA A 906 -41.07 -17.42 -40.38
N LYS A 907 -40.20 -16.43 -40.18
CA LYS A 907 -39.03 -16.55 -39.30
C LYS A 907 -38.94 -15.35 -38.37
N VAL A 908 -39.02 -15.61 -37.07
CA VAL A 908 -38.66 -14.67 -36.01
C VAL A 908 -37.39 -15.19 -35.35
N THR A 909 -36.25 -14.53 -35.62
CA THR A 909 -34.93 -15.00 -35.16
C THR A 909 -34.71 -14.77 -33.66
N GLY A 910 -35.33 -13.73 -33.09
CA GLY A 910 -35.21 -13.38 -31.68
C GLY A 910 -36.37 -13.89 -30.83
N SER A 911 -36.75 -13.08 -29.84
CA SER A 911 -37.82 -13.39 -28.90
C SER A 911 -39.16 -12.78 -29.33
N LEU A 912 -40.23 -13.53 -29.16
CA LEU A 912 -41.59 -13.02 -29.12
C LEU A 912 -41.98 -12.84 -27.65
N LEU A 913 -42.06 -11.59 -27.20
CA LEU A 913 -42.43 -11.21 -25.84
C LEU A 913 -43.92 -10.92 -25.81
N VAL A 914 -44.66 -11.55 -24.90
CA VAL A 914 -46.13 -11.48 -24.87
C VAL A 914 -46.66 -11.33 -23.44
N PRO A 915 -47.78 -10.62 -23.22
CA PRO A 915 -48.35 -10.42 -21.90
C PRO A 915 -49.09 -11.68 -21.43
N GLY A 916 -49.15 -11.94 -20.12
CA GLY A 916 -49.94 -13.06 -19.63
C GLY A 916 -49.43 -14.44 -20.08
N THR A 917 -50.30 -15.44 -20.15
CA THR A 917 -49.95 -16.82 -20.47
C THR A 917 -50.80 -17.36 -21.63
N PRO A 918 -50.44 -17.06 -22.89
CA PRO A 918 -51.18 -17.55 -24.04
C PRO A 918 -51.09 -19.06 -24.19
N ARG A 919 -52.05 -19.61 -24.93
CA ARG A 919 -51.97 -20.96 -25.46
C ARG A 919 -51.01 -20.97 -26.65
N VAL A 920 -50.21 -22.02 -26.78
CA VAL A 920 -49.29 -22.18 -27.90
C VAL A 920 -49.80 -23.31 -28.79
N ARG A 921 -50.04 -23.00 -30.06
CA ARG A 921 -50.50 -23.97 -31.07
C ARG A 921 -49.49 -24.12 -32.18
N LEU A 922 -48.99 -25.35 -32.30
CA LEU A 922 -48.06 -25.74 -33.35
C LEU A 922 -48.82 -26.60 -34.37
N ASN A 923 -48.91 -26.13 -35.61
CA ASN A 923 -49.71 -26.76 -36.66
C ASN A 923 -48.86 -26.99 -37.92
N GLY A 924 -48.48 -28.24 -38.19
CA GLY A 924 -47.52 -28.61 -39.24
C GLY A 924 -46.16 -28.99 -38.66
N HIS A 925 -45.08 -28.45 -39.21
CA HIS A 925 -43.69 -28.67 -38.76
C HIS A 925 -42.98 -27.37 -38.32
N PRO A 926 -43.56 -26.57 -37.42
CA PRO A 926 -42.89 -25.38 -36.93
C PRO A 926 -41.74 -25.71 -35.97
N THR A 927 -40.80 -24.78 -35.83
CA THR A 927 -39.74 -24.84 -34.80
C THR A 927 -39.97 -23.74 -33.77
N LEU A 928 -40.07 -24.15 -32.51
CA LEU A 928 -40.16 -23.25 -31.36
C LEU A 928 -38.96 -23.54 -30.45
N GLY A 929 -38.18 -22.51 -30.09
CA GLY A 929 -37.14 -22.66 -29.07
C GLY A 929 -37.73 -22.65 -27.66
N ALA A 930 -37.04 -22.02 -26.70
CA ALA A 930 -37.49 -22.02 -25.31
C ALA A 930 -38.81 -21.25 -25.13
N THR A 931 -39.67 -21.74 -24.25
CA THR A 931 -40.76 -20.95 -23.66
C THR A 931 -40.34 -20.55 -22.25
N ILE A 932 -40.31 -19.24 -21.99
CA ILE A 932 -39.82 -18.64 -20.75
C ILE A 932 -40.96 -17.81 -20.14
N ASP A 933 -41.13 -17.87 -18.82
CA ASP A 933 -42.05 -16.99 -18.11
C ASP A 933 -41.28 -15.81 -17.51
N GLY A 934 -41.70 -14.59 -17.89
CA GLY A 934 -41.31 -13.35 -17.24
C GLY A 934 -42.00 -13.14 -15.90
N THR A 935 -41.75 -11.97 -15.30
CA THR A 935 -42.26 -11.59 -13.98
C THR A 935 -43.66 -11.00 -13.98
N GLY A 936 -44.19 -10.68 -15.16
CA GLY A 936 -45.44 -9.95 -15.33
C GLY A 936 -46.69 -10.76 -14.96
N SER A 937 -47.83 -10.13 -15.18
CA SER A 937 -49.15 -10.74 -14.92
C SER A 937 -49.31 -12.09 -15.64
N MET A 938 -50.05 -13.03 -15.02
CA MET A 938 -50.48 -14.28 -15.68
C MET A 938 -51.68 -14.07 -16.63
N SER A 939 -52.42 -12.96 -16.46
CA SER A 939 -53.48 -12.53 -17.37
C SER A 939 -52.95 -11.49 -18.36
N PRO A 940 -53.41 -11.48 -19.63
CA PRO A 940 -54.45 -12.34 -20.20
C PRO A 940 -53.99 -13.78 -20.49
N SER A 941 -54.92 -14.72 -20.58
CA SER A 941 -54.62 -16.14 -20.86
C SER A 941 -55.56 -16.75 -21.91
N ASP A 942 -56.40 -15.91 -22.49
CA ASP A 942 -57.53 -16.20 -23.37
C ASP A 942 -57.20 -16.01 -24.86
N TYR A 943 -55.91 -15.95 -25.20
CA TYR A 943 -55.42 -15.79 -26.57
C TYR A 943 -54.34 -16.82 -26.94
N GLU A 944 -54.05 -16.94 -28.23
CA GLU A 944 -53.24 -18.01 -28.81
C GLU A 944 -52.04 -17.46 -29.62
N VAL A 945 -50.88 -18.10 -29.46
CA VAL A 945 -49.72 -17.96 -30.33
C VAL A 945 -49.67 -19.18 -31.25
N THR A 946 -50.04 -18.98 -32.51
CA THR A 946 -50.13 -20.03 -33.52
C THR A 946 -48.94 -19.98 -34.48
N LEU A 947 -48.20 -21.10 -34.58
CA LEU A 947 -47.18 -21.32 -35.59
C LEU A 947 -47.68 -22.37 -36.59
N ASN A 948 -47.91 -21.94 -37.83
CA ASN A 948 -48.38 -22.78 -38.93
C ASN A 948 -47.24 -23.15 -39.90
N GLY A 949 -47.33 -24.31 -40.54
CA GLY A 949 -46.42 -24.71 -41.64
C GLY A 949 -45.01 -24.99 -41.14
N ASN A 950 -44.01 -24.32 -41.72
CA ASN A 950 -42.59 -24.44 -41.37
C ASN A 950 -42.08 -23.19 -40.61
N ALA A 951 -42.99 -22.47 -39.94
CA ALA A 951 -42.64 -21.26 -39.20
C ALA A 951 -41.58 -21.54 -38.11
N SER A 952 -40.72 -20.56 -37.85
CA SER A 952 -39.68 -20.65 -36.82
C SER A 952 -39.72 -19.45 -35.87
N LEU A 953 -39.72 -19.74 -34.57
CA LEU A 953 -39.66 -18.77 -33.49
C LEU A 953 -38.50 -19.12 -32.54
N GLY A 954 -37.57 -18.18 -32.36
CA GLY A 954 -36.40 -18.34 -31.50
C GLY A 954 -36.76 -18.59 -30.03
N THR A 955 -37.49 -17.68 -29.37
CA THR A 955 -37.91 -17.85 -27.98
C THR A 955 -39.28 -17.21 -27.78
N LEU A 956 -40.16 -17.89 -27.05
CA LEU A 956 -41.42 -17.31 -26.58
C LEU A 956 -41.24 -16.88 -25.12
N VAL A 957 -41.36 -15.58 -24.84
CA VAL A 957 -41.32 -15.05 -23.47
C VAL A 957 -42.71 -14.59 -23.09
N ARG A 958 -43.37 -15.33 -22.20
CA ARG A 958 -44.70 -15.03 -21.67
C ARG A 958 -44.58 -14.15 -20.44
N ARG A 959 -45.70 -13.59 -19.94
CA ARG A 959 -45.75 -12.76 -18.73
C ARG A 959 -44.80 -11.58 -18.79
N VAL A 960 -44.78 -10.89 -19.92
CA VAL A 960 -44.02 -9.64 -20.08
C VAL A 960 -44.97 -8.47 -19.86
N ASP A 961 -44.63 -7.57 -18.94
CA ASP A 961 -45.45 -6.39 -18.70
C ASP A 961 -45.43 -5.48 -19.93
N PRO A 962 -46.60 -4.98 -20.38
CA PRO A 962 -46.70 -4.19 -21.60
C PRO A 962 -46.01 -2.83 -21.44
N GLN A 963 -45.25 -2.43 -22.45
CA GLN A 963 -44.71 -1.08 -22.58
C GLN A 963 -45.74 -0.11 -23.17
N ALA A 964 -45.60 1.19 -22.89
CA ALA A 964 -46.44 2.21 -23.49
C ALA A 964 -45.95 2.54 -24.92
N LEU A 965 -46.86 2.61 -25.89
CA LEU A 965 -46.49 3.11 -27.23
C LEU A 965 -46.21 4.63 -27.17
N PRO A 966 -45.16 5.11 -27.86
CA PRO A 966 -44.87 6.54 -27.94
C PRO A 966 -46.01 7.33 -28.57
N VAL A 967 -46.38 8.47 -27.97
CA VAL A 967 -47.46 9.32 -28.50
C VAL A 967 -46.95 10.19 -29.66
N VAL A 968 -47.68 10.18 -30.78
CA VAL A 968 -47.46 11.08 -31.91
C VAL A 968 -48.61 12.07 -32.00
N ALA A 969 -48.30 13.36 -31.82
CA ALA A 969 -49.27 14.44 -32.02
C ALA A 969 -49.45 14.75 -33.51
N ALA A 970 -50.65 15.17 -33.91
CA ALA A 970 -50.91 15.63 -35.26
C ALA A 970 -50.01 16.82 -35.62
N PRO A 971 -49.40 16.84 -36.81
CA PRO A 971 -48.57 17.95 -37.24
C PRO A 971 -49.40 19.24 -37.40
N ALA A 972 -48.76 20.39 -37.21
CA ALA A 972 -49.41 21.68 -37.42
C ALA A 972 -49.72 21.90 -38.92
N ALA A 973 -50.74 22.73 -39.21
CA ALA A 973 -51.15 23.02 -40.58
C ALA A 973 -50.01 23.65 -41.42
N PRO A 974 -50.01 23.44 -42.75
CA PRO A 974 -49.02 24.02 -43.66
C PRO A 974 -48.95 25.54 -43.53
N THR A 975 -47.75 26.12 -43.67
CA THR A 975 -47.56 27.58 -43.58
C THR A 975 -47.75 28.30 -44.91
N GLY A 976 -47.51 27.61 -46.02
CA GLY A 976 -47.68 28.17 -47.37
C GLY A 976 -49.10 28.01 -47.92
N THR A 977 -49.35 28.62 -49.09
CA THR A 977 -50.64 28.59 -49.80
C THR A 977 -50.53 28.12 -51.25
N ARG A 978 -49.32 27.92 -51.78
CA ARG A 978 -49.08 27.60 -53.19
C ARG A 978 -48.79 26.13 -53.43
N ASP A 979 -49.35 25.59 -54.51
CA ASP A 979 -49.03 24.24 -54.99
C ASP A 979 -47.97 24.32 -56.09
N VAL A 980 -46.93 23.52 -55.97
CA VAL A 980 -45.80 23.52 -56.90
C VAL A 980 -45.66 22.14 -57.53
N THR A 981 -45.60 22.09 -58.86
CA THR A 981 -45.30 20.85 -59.61
C THR A 981 -44.04 21.05 -60.45
N LEU A 982 -43.05 20.16 -60.27
CA LEU A 982 -41.84 20.09 -61.07
C LEU A 982 -41.95 18.87 -62.01
N ASN A 983 -41.62 19.02 -63.29
CA ASN A 983 -41.78 17.96 -64.29
C ASN A 983 -40.50 17.64 -65.07
N LYS A 984 -39.49 18.53 -65.08
CA LYS A 984 -38.23 18.33 -65.81
C LYS A 984 -37.03 18.96 -65.10
N ALA A 985 -35.83 18.58 -65.53
CA ALA A 985 -34.59 19.14 -65.04
C ALA A 985 -34.54 20.67 -65.27
N GLY A 986 -34.14 21.41 -64.22
CA GLY A 986 -34.06 22.87 -64.24
C GLY A 986 -35.32 23.59 -63.77
N ASP A 987 -36.44 22.89 -63.53
CA ASP A 987 -37.60 23.51 -62.88
C ASP A 987 -37.23 23.95 -61.44
N VAL A 988 -37.59 25.17 -61.06
CA VAL A 988 -37.26 25.76 -59.75
C VAL A 988 -38.53 25.99 -58.91
N VAL A 989 -38.44 25.78 -57.60
CA VAL A 989 -39.57 25.92 -56.66
C VAL A 989 -39.89 27.39 -56.35
N GLY A 990 -38.88 28.27 -56.41
CA GLY A 990 -38.99 29.66 -55.96
C GLY A 990 -38.93 29.78 -54.43
N ASP A 991 -39.64 30.76 -53.86
CA ASP A 991 -39.68 31.01 -52.42
C ASP A 991 -40.42 29.91 -51.65
N TRP A 992 -39.66 29.12 -50.89
CA TRP A 992 -40.14 28.01 -50.08
C TRP A 992 -41.13 28.41 -48.97
N SER A 993 -41.11 29.66 -48.48
CA SER A 993 -42.02 30.11 -47.42
C SER A 993 -43.49 30.10 -47.85
N THR A 994 -43.73 30.16 -49.16
CA THR A 994 -45.06 30.23 -49.76
C THR A 994 -45.63 28.87 -50.20
N VAL A 995 -44.81 27.82 -50.17
CA VAL A 995 -45.17 26.49 -50.68
C VAL A 995 -46.03 25.74 -49.66
N ARG A 996 -47.22 25.30 -50.10
CA ARG A 996 -48.11 24.40 -49.39
C ARG A 996 -47.83 22.96 -49.81
N ASP A 997 -48.01 22.67 -51.09
CA ASP A 997 -47.92 21.32 -51.66
C ASP A 997 -46.80 21.25 -52.71
N LEU A 998 -46.06 20.14 -52.76
CA LEU A 998 -45.00 19.91 -53.74
C LEU A 998 -45.15 18.54 -54.41
N LYS A 999 -45.23 18.56 -55.74
CA LYS A 999 -45.23 17.37 -56.58
C LYS A 999 -43.99 17.34 -57.48
N VAL A 1000 -43.16 16.31 -57.37
CA VAL A 1000 -41.95 16.12 -58.18
C VAL A 1000 -42.17 14.95 -59.14
N ASN A 1001 -42.29 15.26 -60.43
CA ASN A 1001 -42.59 14.32 -61.52
C ASN A 1001 -41.48 14.32 -62.59
N GLY A 1002 -41.56 13.37 -63.52
CA GLY A 1002 -40.63 13.29 -64.66
C GLY A 1002 -39.19 13.07 -64.22
N ASN A 1003 -38.23 13.74 -64.86
CA ASN A 1003 -36.79 13.63 -64.56
C ASN A 1003 -36.25 14.95 -64.02
N VAL A 1004 -36.71 15.37 -62.83
CA VAL A 1004 -36.30 16.61 -62.16
C VAL A 1004 -34.93 16.47 -61.51
N GLY A 1005 -34.61 15.28 -61.00
CA GLY A 1005 -33.36 14.99 -60.31
C GLY A 1005 -33.47 15.15 -58.80
N THR A 1006 -32.57 15.91 -58.19
CA THR A 1006 -32.49 16.09 -56.73
C THR A 1006 -33.10 17.43 -56.30
N VAL A 1007 -34.03 17.39 -55.34
CA VAL A 1007 -34.66 18.57 -54.72
C VAL A 1007 -34.35 18.56 -53.23
N THR A 1008 -33.77 19.65 -52.71
CA THR A 1008 -33.56 19.80 -51.25
C THR A 1008 -34.77 20.50 -50.65
N LEU A 1009 -35.47 19.84 -49.73
CA LEU A 1009 -36.64 20.39 -49.04
C LEU A 1009 -36.19 21.05 -47.73
N PRO A 1010 -36.40 22.36 -47.53
CA PRO A 1010 -36.15 23.02 -46.26
C PRO A 1010 -37.06 22.48 -45.14
N ALA A 1011 -36.58 22.53 -43.90
CA ALA A 1011 -37.40 22.21 -42.72
C ALA A 1011 -38.61 23.16 -42.66
N GLY A 1012 -39.80 22.64 -42.38
CA GLY A 1012 -41.02 23.44 -42.46
C GLY A 1012 -42.31 22.63 -42.36
N ARG A 1013 -43.43 23.33 -42.57
CA ARG A 1013 -44.78 22.76 -42.54
C ARG A 1013 -45.37 22.77 -43.93
N TYR A 1014 -45.68 21.59 -44.46
CA TYR A 1014 -46.20 21.39 -45.81
C TYR A 1014 -47.48 20.54 -45.78
N GLY A 1015 -48.27 20.60 -46.84
CA GLY A 1015 -49.46 19.77 -47.01
C GLY A 1015 -49.05 18.41 -47.58
N GLU A 1016 -49.21 18.26 -48.88
CA GLU A 1016 -48.85 17.06 -49.63
C GLU A 1016 -47.46 17.20 -50.27
N ILE A 1017 -46.59 16.21 -49.99
CA ILE A 1017 -45.32 16.04 -50.70
C ILE A 1017 -45.36 14.71 -51.45
N THR A 1018 -45.41 14.79 -52.78
CA THR A 1018 -45.45 13.61 -53.66
C THR A 1018 -44.20 13.57 -54.55
N VAL A 1019 -43.41 12.51 -54.42
CA VAL A 1019 -42.20 12.27 -55.22
C VAL A 1019 -42.40 11.02 -56.05
N ASN A 1020 -42.38 11.20 -57.38
CA ASN A 1020 -42.59 10.12 -58.34
C ASN A 1020 -41.30 9.78 -59.08
N ALA A 1021 -41.26 8.61 -59.72
CA ALA A 1021 -40.14 8.14 -60.55
C ALA A 1021 -38.80 8.12 -59.78
N GLY A 1022 -37.65 8.13 -60.47
CA GLY A 1022 -36.32 8.06 -59.83
C GLY A 1022 -35.84 9.36 -59.17
N ASN A 1023 -36.73 10.28 -58.82
CA ASN A 1023 -36.34 11.57 -58.25
C ASN A 1023 -35.91 11.44 -56.78
N THR A 1024 -35.01 12.33 -56.34
CA THR A 1024 -34.50 12.34 -54.96
C THR A 1024 -34.97 13.60 -54.24
N ILE A 1025 -35.60 13.45 -53.08
CA ILE A 1025 -35.81 14.54 -52.13
C ILE A 1025 -34.79 14.43 -50.99
N VAL A 1026 -34.07 15.51 -50.72
CA VAL A 1026 -33.04 15.58 -49.66
C VAL A 1026 -33.59 16.33 -48.47
N LEU A 1027 -33.55 15.68 -47.30
CA LEU A 1027 -33.94 16.26 -46.01
C LEU A 1027 -32.74 16.38 -45.07
N GLY A 1028 -32.78 17.36 -44.18
CA GLY A 1028 -31.77 17.60 -43.16
C GLY A 1028 -30.59 18.44 -43.63
N SER A 1029 -29.68 18.72 -42.70
CA SER A 1029 -28.45 19.47 -42.97
C SER A 1029 -27.24 18.61 -42.65
N ALA A 1030 -26.25 18.59 -43.55
CA ALA A 1030 -25.03 17.82 -43.36
C ALA A 1030 -24.29 18.24 -42.09
N GLY A 1031 -23.93 17.27 -41.24
CA GLY A 1031 -23.23 17.51 -39.98
C GLY A 1031 -24.11 18.04 -38.83
N ALA A 1032 -25.42 18.16 -39.02
CA ALA A 1032 -26.33 18.54 -37.94
C ALA A 1032 -26.39 17.47 -36.84
N THR A 1033 -26.44 17.91 -35.59
CA THR A 1033 -26.64 17.04 -34.41
C THR A 1033 -28.04 17.16 -33.82
N THR A 1034 -28.81 18.16 -34.24
CA THR A 1034 -30.21 18.35 -33.88
C THR A 1034 -31.11 17.99 -35.06
N PRO A 1035 -32.28 17.34 -34.84
CA PRO A 1035 -33.12 16.93 -35.95
C PRO A 1035 -33.81 18.10 -36.66
N SER A 1036 -33.66 18.14 -37.98
CA SER A 1036 -34.51 18.99 -38.83
C SER A 1036 -35.94 18.43 -38.83
N ARG A 1037 -36.93 19.31 -38.62
CA ARG A 1037 -38.34 18.90 -38.49
C ARG A 1037 -39.14 19.23 -39.75
N TYR A 1038 -39.90 18.25 -40.20
CA TYR A 1038 -40.80 18.33 -41.34
C TYR A 1038 -42.18 17.86 -40.92
N ASP A 1039 -43.14 18.78 -40.92
CA ASP A 1039 -44.52 18.49 -40.53
C ASP A 1039 -45.37 18.50 -41.80
N LEU A 1040 -45.93 17.35 -42.17
CA LEU A 1040 -46.59 17.09 -43.44
C LEU A 1040 -48.02 16.59 -43.19
N ARG A 1041 -48.95 16.87 -44.10
CA ARG A 1041 -50.24 16.15 -44.11
C ARG A 1041 -50.06 14.76 -44.71
N HIS A 1042 -49.46 14.69 -45.91
CA HIS A 1042 -49.15 13.46 -46.62
C HIS A 1042 -47.73 13.47 -47.18
N LEU A 1043 -47.12 12.29 -47.20
CA LEU A 1043 -45.87 12.05 -47.91
C LEU A 1043 -46.01 10.75 -48.71
N THR A 1044 -45.75 10.85 -50.01
CA THR A 1044 -45.88 9.73 -50.93
C THR A 1044 -44.62 9.60 -51.77
N LEU A 1045 -43.96 8.43 -51.70
CA LEU A 1045 -42.78 8.10 -52.51
C LEU A 1045 -43.13 6.95 -53.46
N ASN A 1046 -43.38 7.27 -54.73
CA ASN A 1046 -43.84 6.30 -55.72
C ASN A 1046 -42.71 5.84 -56.66
N GLY A 1047 -42.73 4.57 -57.04
CA GLY A 1047 -41.74 3.97 -57.93
C GLY A 1047 -40.34 3.98 -57.31
N LYS A 1048 -39.32 4.44 -58.04
CA LYS A 1048 -37.92 4.45 -57.56
C LYS A 1048 -37.54 5.74 -56.81
N ALA A 1049 -38.51 6.42 -56.20
CA ALA A 1049 -38.27 7.69 -55.53
C ALA A 1049 -37.36 7.50 -54.31
N VAL A 1050 -36.50 8.48 -54.03
CA VAL A 1050 -35.55 8.42 -52.91
C VAL A 1050 -35.77 9.58 -51.95
N LEU A 1051 -36.09 9.29 -50.70
CA LEU A 1051 -35.97 10.24 -49.59
C LEU A 1051 -34.62 10.05 -48.92
N LYS A 1052 -33.69 10.95 -49.24
CA LYS A 1052 -32.32 10.93 -48.71
C LYS A 1052 -32.22 11.84 -47.50
N VAL A 1053 -31.73 11.33 -46.38
CA VAL A 1053 -31.37 12.14 -45.21
C VAL A 1053 -29.87 12.40 -45.17
N VAL A 1054 -29.46 13.64 -44.90
CA VAL A 1054 -28.03 14.03 -44.77
C VAL A 1054 -27.63 14.40 -43.34
N GLY A 1055 -28.54 14.22 -42.38
CA GLY A 1055 -28.35 14.39 -40.94
C GLY A 1055 -29.60 13.88 -40.21
N PRO A 1056 -29.73 14.07 -38.89
CA PRO A 1056 -30.93 13.72 -38.14
C PRO A 1056 -32.16 14.49 -38.64
N VAL A 1057 -33.26 13.79 -38.87
CA VAL A 1057 -34.51 14.29 -39.44
C VAL A 1057 -35.69 13.66 -38.72
N VAL A 1058 -36.68 14.47 -38.38
CA VAL A 1058 -38.00 14.02 -37.93
C VAL A 1058 -39.03 14.45 -38.96
N VAL A 1059 -39.72 13.47 -39.55
CA VAL A 1059 -40.88 13.70 -40.42
C VAL A 1059 -42.12 13.29 -39.64
N THR A 1060 -43.02 14.23 -39.37
CA THR A 1060 -44.34 13.96 -38.81
C THR A 1060 -45.37 14.06 -39.92
N VAL A 1061 -46.13 12.99 -40.18
CA VAL A 1061 -47.26 12.98 -41.13
C VAL A 1061 -48.59 12.92 -40.37
N ALA A 1062 -49.61 13.61 -40.87
CA ALA A 1062 -50.94 13.62 -40.27
C ALA A 1062 -51.71 12.34 -40.55
N GLU A 1063 -51.57 11.84 -41.78
CA GLU A 1063 -52.33 10.73 -42.39
C GLU A 1063 -51.36 9.67 -42.96
N ASP A 1064 -51.85 8.84 -43.88
CA ASP A 1064 -51.12 7.72 -44.48
C ASP A 1064 -49.76 8.10 -45.10
N LEU A 1065 -48.79 7.21 -44.95
CA LEU A 1065 -47.46 7.27 -45.54
C LEU A 1065 -47.19 6.01 -46.37
N SER A 1066 -46.98 6.18 -47.67
CA SER A 1066 -46.62 5.10 -48.58
C SER A 1066 -45.22 5.29 -49.17
N VAL A 1067 -44.41 4.22 -49.11
CA VAL A 1067 -43.05 4.20 -49.66
C VAL A 1067 -42.87 2.98 -50.57
N ASP A 1068 -42.81 3.24 -51.86
CA ASP A 1068 -42.51 2.24 -52.90
C ASP A 1068 -41.02 2.25 -53.31
N GLY A 1069 -40.26 3.28 -52.88
CA GLY A 1069 -38.86 3.52 -53.21
C GLY A 1069 -37.91 3.37 -52.02
N SER A 1070 -36.87 4.22 -51.90
CA SER A 1070 -35.91 4.16 -50.79
C SER A 1070 -36.05 5.35 -49.85
N ALA A 1071 -36.06 5.13 -48.54
CA ALA A 1071 -36.13 6.20 -47.55
C ALA A 1071 -35.10 6.01 -46.43
N GLY A 1072 -34.40 7.09 -46.08
CA GLY A 1072 -33.46 7.12 -44.96
C GLY A 1072 -32.04 6.72 -45.32
N SER A 1073 -31.30 6.17 -44.35
CA SER A 1073 -29.89 5.78 -44.48
C SER A 1073 -29.64 4.43 -43.81
N PRO A 1074 -29.41 3.33 -44.57
CA PRO A 1074 -29.15 2.02 -43.98
C PRO A 1074 -27.92 1.95 -43.07
N ALA A 1075 -26.92 2.83 -43.31
CA ALA A 1075 -25.75 2.95 -42.46
C ALA A 1075 -26.05 3.69 -41.13
N ASN A 1076 -27.08 4.53 -41.12
CA ASN A 1076 -27.50 5.33 -39.96
C ASN A 1076 -29.03 5.35 -39.85
N PRO A 1077 -29.70 4.22 -39.53
CA PRO A 1077 -31.16 4.14 -39.53
C PRO A 1077 -31.84 5.08 -38.51
N ALA A 1078 -31.11 5.52 -37.48
CA ALA A 1078 -31.58 6.51 -36.50
C ALA A 1078 -31.70 7.93 -37.08
N TRP A 1079 -31.09 8.24 -38.24
CA TRP A 1079 -31.15 9.58 -38.82
C TRP A 1079 -32.54 9.96 -39.33
N LEU A 1080 -33.42 9.01 -39.63
CA LEU A 1080 -34.78 9.29 -40.06
C LEU A 1080 -35.76 8.77 -39.01
N THR A 1081 -36.50 9.67 -38.38
CA THR A 1081 -37.68 9.31 -37.57
C THR A 1081 -38.95 9.68 -38.34
N LEU A 1082 -39.76 8.66 -38.68
CA LEU A 1082 -41.08 8.79 -39.29
C LEU A 1082 -42.13 8.67 -38.20
N ARG A 1083 -42.93 9.71 -38.02
CA ARG A 1083 -44.00 9.79 -37.02
C ARG A 1083 -45.34 9.90 -37.73
N VAL A 1084 -46.16 8.88 -37.64
CA VAL A 1084 -47.50 8.83 -38.25
C VAL A 1084 -48.53 9.11 -37.17
N ALA A 1085 -49.21 10.25 -37.25
CA ALA A 1085 -50.12 10.69 -36.21
C ALA A 1085 -51.47 9.96 -36.23
N GLN A 1086 -52.04 9.82 -37.43
CA GLN A 1086 -53.24 9.03 -37.76
C GLN A 1086 -52.96 8.38 -39.13
N GLY A 1087 -53.47 7.18 -39.41
CA GLY A 1087 -53.24 6.50 -40.69
C GLY A 1087 -52.11 5.46 -40.69
N ASP A 1088 -51.97 4.79 -41.83
CA ASP A 1088 -51.14 3.60 -42.01
C ASP A 1088 -49.78 3.92 -42.63
N PHE A 1089 -48.77 3.11 -42.31
CA PHE A 1089 -47.46 3.15 -42.95
C PHE A 1089 -47.23 1.90 -43.79
N THR A 1090 -47.11 2.08 -45.11
CA THR A 1090 -46.96 0.97 -46.04
C THR A 1090 -45.63 1.04 -46.79
N VAL A 1091 -44.89 -0.08 -46.78
CA VAL A 1091 -43.63 -0.27 -47.52
C VAL A 1091 -43.85 -1.33 -48.60
N ASN A 1092 -43.78 -0.91 -49.87
CA ASN A 1092 -44.09 -1.73 -51.05
C ASN A 1092 -42.98 -1.66 -52.10
N GLY A 1093 -43.19 -2.26 -53.28
CA GLY A 1093 -42.33 -2.01 -54.45
C GLY A 1093 -40.90 -2.55 -54.38
N ASN A 1094 -40.59 -3.43 -53.42
CA ASN A 1094 -39.23 -3.82 -53.03
C ASN A 1094 -38.41 -2.64 -52.47
N ALA A 1095 -39.09 -1.75 -51.76
CA ALA A 1095 -38.51 -0.60 -51.09
C ALA A 1095 -37.45 -0.98 -50.05
N SER A 1096 -36.54 -0.03 -49.80
CA SER A 1096 -35.56 -0.10 -48.72
C SER A 1096 -35.75 1.10 -47.79
N VAL A 1097 -36.29 0.85 -46.61
CA VAL A 1097 -36.55 1.89 -45.60
C VAL A 1097 -35.65 1.68 -44.39
N ALA A 1098 -34.86 2.68 -44.06
CA ALA A 1098 -34.01 2.71 -42.89
C ALA A 1098 -34.42 3.89 -41.97
N ALA A 1099 -35.24 3.60 -40.96
CA ALA A 1099 -35.88 4.62 -40.13
C ALA A 1099 -36.30 4.10 -38.75
N VAL A 1100 -36.55 5.01 -37.83
CA VAL A 1100 -37.43 4.79 -36.67
C VAL A 1100 -38.85 5.13 -37.08
N VAL A 1101 -39.78 4.18 -36.95
CA VAL A 1101 -41.20 4.39 -37.27
C VAL A 1101 -42.02 4.38 -35.98
N LEU A 1102 -42.76 5.46 -35.76
CA LEU A 1102 -43.72 5.61 -34.68
C LEU A 1102 -45.12 5.79 -35.29
N ALA A 1103 -45.95 4.76 -35.25
CA ALA A 1103 -47.32 4.73 -35.75
C ALA A 1103 -48.29 4.22 -34.66
N PRO A 1104 -48.44 4.93 -33.53
CA PRO A 1104 -49.12 4.42 -32.33
C PRO A 1104 -50.64 4.19 -32.47
N LYS A 1105 -51.22 4.55 -33.62
CA LYS A 1105 -52.64 4.43 -33.99
C LYS A 1105 -52.84 3.83 -35.38
N GLY A 1106 -51.77 3.32 -36.00
CA GLY A 1106 -51.76 2.94 -37.41
C GLY A 1106 -51.15 1.57 -37.62
N LYS A 1107 -51.52 0.94 -38.72
CA LYS A 1107 -50.96 -0.32 -39.17
C LYS A 1107 -49.66 -0.08 -39.92
N VAL A 1108 -48.62 -0.84 -39.58
CA VAL A 1108 -47.39 -0.91 -40.35
C VAL A 1108 -47.39 -2.17 -41.21
N THR A 1109 -47.33 -1.98 -42.53
CA THR A 1109 -47.33 -3.08 -43.49
C THR A 1109 -46.04 -3.09 -44.30
N VAL A 1110 -45.30 -4.20 -44.28
CA VAL A 1110 -44.11 -4.41 -45.10
C VAL A 1110 -44.34 -5.59 -46.05
N ASN A 1111 -44.39 -5.30 -47.36
CA ASN A 1111 -44.81 -6.25 -48.39
C ASN A 1111 -43.70 -6.63 -49.37
N GLY A 1112 -43.90 -7.75 -50.08
CA GLY A 1112 -43.08 -8.12 -51.25
C GLY A 1112 -41.67 -8.54 -50.88
N GLY A 1113 -40.65 -8.06 -51.60
CA GLY A 1113 -39.23 -8.20 -51.25
C GLY A 1113 -38.66 -6.98 -50.53
N SER A 1114 -39.51 -6.15 -49.91
CA SER A 1114 -39.08 -4.90 -49.27
C SER A 1114 -38.31 -5.17 -47.97
N THR A 1115 -37.39 -4.25 -47.63
CA THR A 1115 -36.58 -4.32 -46.42
C THR A 1115 -36.79 -3.10 -45.55
N PHE A 1116 -37.15 -3.33 -44.29
CA PHE A 1116 -37.20 -2.33 -43.23
C PHE A 1116 -36.05 -2.55 -42.24
N ILE A 1117 -35.30 -1.51 -41.90
CA ILE A 1117 -34.17 -1.56 -40.95
C ILE A 1117 -34.32 -0.43 -39.93
N GLY A 1118 -34.46 -0.78 -38.65
CA GLY A 1118 -34.47 0.21 -37.57
C GLY A 1118 -35.42 -0.13 -36.44
N GLY A 1119 -35.94 0.91 -35.78
CA GLY A 1119 -36.89 0.80 -34.66
C GLY A 1119 -38.33 0.92 -35.14
N LEU A 1120 -39.24 0.15 -34.53
CA LEU A 1120 -40.64 0.08 -34.94
C LEU A 1120 -41.56 0.06 -33.73
N ALA A 1121 -42.50 1.00 -33.70
CA ALA A 1121 -43.63 1.03 -32.77
C ALA A 1121 -44.92 1.28 -33.55
N ALA A 1122 -45.87 0.34 -33.48
CA ALA A 1122 -47.10 0.37 -34.26
C ALA A 1122 -48.29 -0.13 -33.44
N ASP A 1123 -49.49 0.26 -33.87
CA ASP A 1123 -50.72 -0.35 -33.33
C ASP A 1123 -50.84 -1.79 -33.85
N GLU A 1124 -50.70 -1.98 -35.16
CA GLU A 1124 -50.69 -3.30 -35.81
C GLU A 1124 -49.44 -3.50 -36.68
N LEU A 1125 -49.01 -4.76 -36.86
CA LEU A 1125 -47.89 -5.10 -37.75
C LEU A 1125 -48.24 -6.26 -38.68
N THR A 1126 -48.01 -6.05 -39.97
CA THR A 1126 -48.12 -7.09 -40.99
C THR A 1126 -46.83 -7.18 -41.82
N VAL A 1127 -46.22 -8.37 -41.86
CA VAL A 1127 -45.02 -8.67 -42.66
C VAL A 1127 -45.35 -9.76 -43.67
N ASN A 1128 -45.38 -9.44 -44.95
CA ASN A 1128 -45.89 -10.33 -46.00
C ASN A 1128 -44.82 -10.72 -47.03
N GLY A 1129 -44.96 -11.93 -47.58
CA GLY A 1129 -44.11 -12.42 -48.68
C GLY A 1129 -42.66 -12.62 -48.25
N ASN A 1130 -41.72 -12.16 -49.07
CA ASN A 1130 -40.28 -12.26 -48.77
C ASN A 1130 -39.75 -11.01 -48.03
N ALA A 1131 -40.63 -10.25 -47.37
CA ALA A 1131 -40.25 -9.02 -46.68
C ALA A 1131 -39.32 -9.32 -45.50
N LEU A 1132 -38.36 -8.41 -45.28
CA LEU A 1132 -37.43 -8.45 -44.16
C LEU A 1132 -37.63 -7.23 -43.26
N VAL A 1133 -38.03 -7.46 -42.02
CA VAL A 1133 -38.03 -6.46 -40.95
C VAL A 1133 -36.85 -6.76 -40.04
N LYS A 1134 -35.82 -5.91 -40.08
CA LYS A 1134 -34.63 -6.03 -39.25
C LYS A 1134 -34.68 -5.03 -38.10
N ILE A 1135 -34.89 -5.54 -36.89
CA ILE A 1135 -34.91 -4.73 -35.66
C ILE A 1135 -33.49 -4.66 -35.10
N THR A 1136 -32.94 -3.45 -35.01
CA THR A 1136 -31.53 -3.24 -34.63
C THR A 1136 -31.39 -2.63 -33.24
N ALA A 1137 -30.53 -3.21 -32.40
CA ALA A 1137 -30.23 -2.68 -31.05
C ALA A 1137 -29.64 -1.26 -31.04
N ALA A 1138 -29.02 -0.83 -32.15
CA ALA A 1138 -28.47 0.51 -32.30
C ALA A 1138 -29.52 1.63 -32.41
N VAL A 1139 -30.80 1.28 -32.58
CA VAL A 1139 -31.88 2.24 -32.80
C VAL A 1139 -33.10 1.85 -31.95
N PRO A 1140 -33.07 2.13 -30.63
CA PRO A 1140 -34.19 1.85 -29.76
C PRO A 1140 -35.40 2.71 -30.16
N VAL A 1141 -36.59 2.14 -30.02
CA VAL A 1141 -37.81 2.93 -29.98
C VAL A 1141 -37.75 3.79 -28.70
N PRO A 1142 -37.93 5.12 -28.81
CA PRO A 1142 -37.83 6.05 -27.69
C PRO A 1142 -38.90 5.85 -26.61
#